data_AF-A5DZL9-F1
#
_entry.id   AF-A5DZL9-F1
#
_cell.length_a   1.000
_cell.length_b   1.000
_cell.length_c   1.000
_cell.angle_alpha   90.00
_cell.angle_beta   90.00
_cell.angle_gamma   90.00
#
_symmetry.space_group_name_H-M   'P 1'
#
loop_
_entity.id
_entity.type
_entity.pdbx_description
1 polymer ?
#
loop_
_entity_poly.entity_id
_entity_poly.type
_entity_poly.pdbx_seq_one_letter_code
_entity_poly.pdbx_strand_id
1 'polypeptide(L)'
;MLHYIANKHGVCFRCIAKVRKGYTYATLSPTQSNVGDKVSSFSFSMPPKQLSSFANSTLPLEQLKRSKQPKLEEKINRTMLKHGKKKVARGEHYLTVSQDTYPHPFTTMGKEEVLSLTYKELLYLNTFQFQSVEERKKVCNSLASFIGDELLANTKLASRIYTSVQKDDMKLEITSQLLDRFAKDSFSTSIIQFMAQSTHSDTRELFCKNIKAIVEEKSTVLSNTDAKSRYLMSYLYKLAQTQVINEKTIYIGNDLFSKILQLVPSSQYGDLYSYMVHINVRPQNSELIDKLRKILLKGTERSRFIARTGFLHPVWHDLNKTSFSELHSARVIEHFDMKEFLRNTFSFVNRKEHTLSIWSLKCMEAKFEKLCAAETSNRMMRQHLSYMLVTAFHVVTELKDVKSGLPILQYMTTNNIGVTFSRYHTILRKLRRSLLYDEFSTVLNGMDLKLLTREEKLIVAEEILRLIKRRYPTSPKVLLGYVGAMFGKCESGTTLDVLNEMGLLSWPYEKTHYSKISSTNVVELANVDEALGGLDLNCTTLGHLYEVVFRSLKEHTGYQLDASILMKYYLLFEKCLTNHPQINFSDRPITVFIDHLIRAQDPLSELYKISKLNYNCVKRVFEFYSNFSINLKSEHIDCRNFEKLIETAIFQFSDLSFATKVIQYLSLKGKLSFKQIYPFVSYYFENGNMEETKKWFQILNDGGYSATSRHIKSLIHISQSLGTESVFGQHYKSLHFSKKRANRRLLETFELQSVPVSFAEEPDIE
;
A
#
# COMPACT_ATOMS: atom_id res chain seq x y z
N MET A 1 -15.20 4.73 13.38
CA MET A 1 -15.13 3.55 12.49
C MET A 1 -15.79 2.33 13.14
N LEU A 2 -15.30 1.78 14.26
CA LEU A 2 -16.04 0.75 15.02
C LEU A 2 -17.46 1.20 15.44
N HIS A 3 -17.63 2.48 15.79
CA HIS A 3 -18.96 3.07 16.06
C HIS A 3 -19.80 3.33 14.78
N TYR A 4 -19.15 3.51 13.62
CA TYR A 4 -19.82 3.66 12.31
C TYR A 4 -20.23 2.30 11.74
N ILE A 5 -19.40 1.27 11.97
CA ILE A 5 -19.69 -0.16 11.74
C ILE A 5 -20.83 -0.60 12.65
N ALA A 6 -20.85 -0.16 13.92
CA ALA A 6 -21.94 -0.42 14.85
C ALA A 6 -23.26 0.26 14.45
N ASN A 7 -23.23 1.55 14.07
CA ASN A 7 -24.47 2.32 13.86
C ASN A 7 -25.07 2.21 12.46
N LYS A 8 -24.30 1.80 11.42
CA LYS A 8 -24.83 1.71 10.04
C LYS A 8 -25.17 0.30 9.58
N HIS A 9 -24.60 -0.73 10.22
CA HIS A 9 -24.79 -2.13 9.82
C HIS A 9 -25.25 -3.06 10.95
N GLY A 10 -25.49 -2.59 12.19
CA GLY A 10 -26.11 -3.38 13.26
C GLY A 10 -25.34 -4.64 13.72
N VAL A 11 -24.17 -4.92 13.15
CA VAL A 11 -23.45 -6.20 13.30
C VAL A 11 -22.00 -5.90 13.66
N CYS A 12 -21.75 -5.64 14.93
CA CYS A 12 -20.43 -5.91 15.52
C CYS A 12 -20.53 -6.13 17.04
N PHE A 13 -21.48 -5.47 17.71
CA PHE A 13 -21.73 -5.72 19.13
C PHE A 13 -22.36 -7.08 19.41
N ARG A 14 -23.21 -7.63 18.52
CA ARG A 14 -23.79 -8.98 18.74
C ARG A 14 -22.76 -10.11 18.65
N CYS A 15 -21.76 -10.02 17.76
CA CYS A 15 -20.71 -11.02 17.65
C CYS A 15 -19.69 -10.90 18.79
N ILE A 16 -19.31 -9.67 19.17
CA ILE A 16 -18.46 -9.42 20.35
C ILE A 16 -19.19 -9.84 21.64
N ALA A 17 -20.50 -9.60 21.75
CA ALA A 17 -21.32 -10.04 22.88
C ALA A 17 -21.55 -11.55 22.91
N LYS A 18 -21.69 -12.24 21.76
CA LYS A 18 -21.72 -13.71 21.69
C LYS A 18 -20.40 -14.33 22.15
N VAL A 19 -19.27 -13.73 21.75
CA VAL A 19 -17.96 -14.13 22.27
C VAL A 19 -17.90 -13.89 23.78
N ARG A 20 -18.38 -12.75 24.29
CA ARG A 20 -18.42 -12.41 25.73
C ARG A 20 -19.30 -13.34 26.57
N LYS A 21 -20.46 -13.77 26.06
CA LYS A 21 -21.39 -14.72 26.71
C LYS A 21 -20.83 -16.15 26.82
N GLY A 22 -19.79 -16.50 26.06
CA GLY A 22 -19.09 -17.77 26.19
C GLY A 22 -18.01 -17.81 27.28
N TYR A 23 -17.75 -16.70 27.99
CA TYR A 23 -16.69 -16.59 29.01
C TYR A 23 -17.20 -16.40 30.45
N THR A 24 -18.51 -16.41 30.72
CA THR A 24 -19.02 -16.45 32.08
C THR A 24 -19.14 -17.90 32.56
N TYR A 25 -18.01 -18.55 32.85
CA TYR A 25 -17.87 -19.64 33.84
C TYR A 25 -16.37 -20.00 33.98
N ALA A 26 -15.67 -19.25 34.84
CA ALA A 26 -14.44 -19.66 35.55
C ALA A 26 -13.94 -18.48 36.41
N THR A 27 -14.73 -18.04 37.37
CA THR A 27 -14.22 -17.23 38.49
C THR A 27 -13.62 -18.18 39.51
N LEU A 28 -12.29 -18.34 39.45
CA LEU A 28 -11.53 -18.74 40.64
C LEU A 28 -11.27 -17.47 41.45
N SER A 29 -11.86 -17.44 42.64
CA SER A 29 -11.69 -16.45 43.69
C SER A 29 -10.22 -16.24 44.06
N PRO A 30 -9.75 -14.99 44.26
CA PRO A 30 -8.40 -14.73 44.72
C PRO A 30 -8.31 -14.91 46.25
N THR A 31 -7.38 -15.76 46.68
CA THR A 31 -6.88 -15.78 48.06
C THR A 31 -6.15 -14.47 48.36
N GLN A 32 -6.60 -13.79 49.41
CA GLN A 32 -5.95 -12.64 50.02
C GLN A 32 -4.56 -13.00 50.52
N SER A 33 -3.55 -12.18 50.19
CA SER A 33 -2.46 -11.92 51.12
C SER A 33 -1.93 -10.50 50.88
N ASN A 34 -1.95 -9.73 51.96
CA ASN A 34 -1.39 -8.39 52.10
C ASN A 34 0.13 -8.44 51.93
N VAL A 35 0.69 -7.55 51.12
CA VAL A 35 1.88 -6.76 51.48
C VAL A 35 1.75 -5.42 50.77
N GLY A 36 1.61 -4.35 51.55
CA GLY A 36 1.65 -2.99 51.03
C GLY A 36 3.09 -2.59 50.71
N ASP A 37 3.28 -1.81 49.66
CA ASP A 37 4.31 -0.77 49.65
C ASP A 37 4.10 0.25 48.52
N LYS A 38 4.01 1.50 48.96
CA LYS A 38 4.37 2.78 48.31
C LYS A 38 4.17 2.88 46.79
N VAL A 39 3.01 3.42 46.41
CA VAL A 39 2.84 4.14 45.15
C VAL A 39 3.55 5.49 45.26
N SER A 40 4.76 5.62 44.70
CA SER A 40 5.35 6.93 44.42
C SER A 40 4.68 7.53 43.19
N SER A 41 3.81 8.51 43.42
CA SER A 41 3.21 9.36 42.40
C SER A 41 4.29 10.11 41.60
N PHE A 42 4.29 9.96 40.28
CA PHE A 42 5.11 10.74 39.36
C PHE A 42 4.51 12.15 39.17
N SER A 43 5.27 13.20 39.47
CA SER A 43 4.91 14.59 39.15
C SER A 43 5.87 15.17 38.09
N PHE A 44 5.35 15.49 36.90
CA PHE A 44 6.02 16.36 35.94
C PHE A 44 5.76 17.82 36.34
N SER A 45 6.75 18.53 36.88
CA SER A 45 6.63 19.98 37.11
C SER A 45 6.97 20.74 35.82
N MET A 46 5.98 21.39 35.21
CA MET A 46 6.22 22.42 34.19
C MET A 46 6.42 23.80 34.84
N PRO A 47 7.30 24.66 34.31
CA PRO A 47 7.38 26.05 34.76
C PRO A 47 6.18 26.87 34.24
N PRO A 48 5.70 27.88 35.01
CA PRO A 48 4.50 28.64 34.67
C PRO A 48 4.73 29.60 33.49
N LYS A 49 3.76 29.65 32.57
CA LYS A 49 3.68 30.69 31.53
C LYS A 49 3.03 31.94 32.12
N GLN A 50 3.73 33.06 32.01
CA GLN A 50 3.14 34.39 32.21
C GLN A 50 2.12 34.66 31.10
N LEU A 51 0.89 34.96 31.52
CA LEU A 51 -0.20 35.45 30.68
C LEU A 51 -0.07 36.98 30.56
N SER A 52 0.02 37.49 29.34
CA SER A 52 -0.31 38.89 29.05
C SER A 52 -1.47 38.93 28.05
N SER A 53 -2.51 39.61 28.50
CA SER A 53 -3.73 40.09 27.86
C SER A 53 -3.59 40.56 26.42
N PHE A 54 -4.62 40.32 25.59
CA PHE A 54 -5.48 41.39 25.07
C PHE A 54 -6.80 40.79 24.57
N ALA A 55 -7.90 41.33 25.09
CA ALA A 55 -9.27 41.12 24.64
C ALA A 55 -9.77 42.37 23.89
N ASN A 56 -10.88 42.19 23.18
CA ASN A 56 -11.69 43.15 22.41
C ASN A 56 -11.23 43.27 20.93
N SER A 57 -12.08 43.05 19.93
CA SER A 57 -13.42 43.63 19.81
C SER A 57 -14.41 42.79 18.98
N THR A 58 -15.66 43.01 19.37
CA THR A 58 -16.97 42.80 18.74
C THR A 58 -17.08 42.84 17.20
N LEU A 59 -17.82 41.84 16.70
CA LEU A 59 -18.77 41.79 15.55
C LEU A 59 -19.35 43.15 15.07
N PRO A 60 -19.78 43.29 13.79
CA PRO A 60 -21.05 42.68 13.34
C PRO A 60 -21.18 42.19 11.88
N LEU A 61 -22.11 41.24 11.72
CA LEU A 61 -22.85 40.97 10.49
C LEU A 61 -23.54 42.24 9.99
N GLU A 62 -23.40 42.59 8.71
CA GLU A 62 -24.52 42.67 7.75
C GLU A 62 -24.07 43.17 6.36
N GLN A 63 -24.83 42.74 5.34
CA GLN A 63 -25.00 43.34 4.01
C GLN A 63 -23.89 43.23 2.95
N LEU A 64 -24.06 42.25 2.03
CA LEU A 64 -24.20 42.55 0.60
C LEU A 64 -24.71 41.32 -0.18
N LYS A 65 -26.04 41.17 -0.19
CA LYS A 65 -26.76 40.56 -1.31
C LYS A 65 -26.80 41.59 -2.44
N ARG A 66 -26.31 41.24 -3.63
CA ARG A 66 -26.91 41.62 -4.93
C ARG A 66 -26.18 40.94 -6.09
N SER A 67 -26.92 40.02 -6.72
CA SER A 67 -27.09 39.82 -8.17
C SER A 67 -25.86 39.81 -9.10
N LYS A 68 -25.62 38.67 -9.78
CA LYS A 68 -25.67 38.53 -11.27
C LYS A 68 -25.14 37.16 -11.73
N GLN A 69 -26.07 36.26 -12.05
CA GLN A 69 -26.02 35.33 -13.20
C GLN A 69 -27.27 35.68 -14.04
N PRO A 70 -27.26 35.58 -15.39
CA PRO A 70 -26.74 34.43 -16.13
C PRO A 70 -25.96 34.76 -17.43
N LYS A 71 -24.89 34.01 -17.69
CA LYS A 71 -24.32 33.78 -19.05
C LYS A 71 -23.74 32.37 -19.12
N LEU A 72 -24.59 31.36 -19.00
CA LEU A 72 -24.19 29.95 -19.14
C LEU A 72 -25.16 29.09 -19.97
N GLU A 73 -26.03 29.69 -20.78
CA GLU A 73 -26.94 28.93 -21.67
C GLU A 73 -26.65 29.11 -23.16
N GLU A 74 -25.78 30.04 -23.55
CA GLU A 74 -25.50 30.29 -24.98
C GLU A 74 -24.29 29.53 -25.54
N LYS A 75 -23.57 28.77 -24.69
CA LYS A 75 -22.37 28.00 -25.10
C LYS A 75 -22.61 26.50 -25.29
N ILE A 76 -23.83 26.02 -25.00
CA ILE A 76 -24.21 24.61 -25.18
C ILE A 76 -24.88 24.38 -26.55
N ASN A 77 -25.46 25.40 -27.18
CA ASN A 77 -26.17 25.26 -28.45
C ASN A 77 -25.30 25.42 -29.72
N ARG A 78 -23.98 25.59 -29.60
CA ARG A 78 -23.07 25.69 -30.78
C ARG A 78 -22.15 24.49 -31.02
N THR A 79 -22.23 23.43 -30.19
CA THR A 79 -21.44 22.20 -30.38
C THR A 79 -22.24 21.03 -30.98
N MET A 80 -23.52 21.24 -31.32
CA MET A 80 -24.43 20.22 -31.87
C MET A 80 -24.57 20.23 -33.40
N LEU A 81 -23.70 20.93 -34.13
CA LEU A 81 -23.73 20.92 -35.60
C LEU A 81 -22.33 20.70 -36.16
N LYS A 82 -22.22 19.64 -36.96
CA LYS A 82 -21.06 19.15 -37.72
C LYS A 82 -20.15 18.21 -36.93
N HIS A 83 -20.48 16.91 -36.94
CA HIS A 83 -19.68 15.90 -37.64
C HIS A 83 -20.51 14.63 -37.81
N GLY A 84 -21.23 14.57 -38.93
CA GLY A 84 -21.86 13.36 -39.42
C GLY A 84 -20.81 12.41 -40.00
N LYS A 85 -20.75 11.21 -39.45
CA LYS A 85 -20.46 10.00 -40.23
C LYS A 85 -21.60 9.03 -39.95
N LYS A 86 -22.40 8.76 -40.98
CA LYS A 86 -23.47 7.76 -41.00
C LYS A 86 -22.93 6.45 -40.42
N LYS A 87 -23.34 6.11 -39.20
CA LYS A 87 -23.42 4.73 -38.74
C LYS A 87 -24.87 4.31 -38.88
N VAL A 88 -25.04 3.20 -39.58
CA VAL A 88 -26.25 2.41 -39.77
C VAL A 88 -27.17 2.50 -38.55
N ALA A 89 -28.44 2.85 -38.79
CA ALA A 89 -29.51 2.85 -37.79
C ALA A 89 -29.52 1.51 -37.05
N ARG A 90 -29.34 1.53 -35.73
CA ARG A 90 -29.55 0.37 -34.86
C ARG A 90 -30.94 0.48 -34.25
N GLY A 91 -31.63 -0.66 -34.28
CA GLY A 91 -33.05 -0.83 -34.03
C GLY A 91 -33.54 -0.44 -32.63
N GLU A 92 -34.85 -0.53 -32.52
CA GLU A 92 -35.70 -0.19 -31.37
C GLU A 92 -35.09 -0.63 -30.02
N HIS A 93 -35.12 0.27 -29.03
CA HIS A 93 -34.68 -0.05 -27.68
C HIS A 93 -35.68 -1.03 -27.04
N TYR A 94 -35.30 -2.30 -26.90
CA TYR A 94 -36.17 -3.36 -26.34
C TYR A 94 -36.67 -3.09 -24.91
N LEU A 95 -36.10 -2.10 -24.21
CA LEU A 95 -36.58 -1.62 -22.91
C LEU A 95 -37.95 -0.91 -22.99
N THR A 96 -38.42 -0.53 -24.18
CA THR A 96 -39.73 0.14 -24.37
C THR A 96 -40.84 -0.81 -24.81
N VAL A 97 -40.53 -2.09 -25.03
CA VAL A 97 -41.51 -3.12 -25.44
C VAL A 97 -42.38 -3.50 -24.24
N SER A 98 -43.71 -3.56 -24.38
CA SER A 98 -44.61 -3.91 -23.28
C SER A 98 -44.39 -5.34 -22.79
N GLN A 99 -44.42 -5.58 -21.47
CA GLN A 99 -44.27 -6.92 -20.87
C GLN A 99 -45.38 -7.90 -21.28
N ASP A 100 -46.48 -7.40 -21.85
CA ASP A 100 -47.60 -8.19 -22.36
C ASP A 100 -47.42 -8.60 -23.84
N THR A 101 -46.27 -8.31 -24.46
CA THR A 101 -46.04 -8.61 -25.88
C THR A 101 -45.98 -10.12 -26.12
N TYR A 102 -46.77 -10.59 -27.10
CA TYR A 102 -46.84 -11.99 -27.51
C TYR A 102 -46.70 -12.13 -29.04
N PRO A 103 -45.96 -13.12 -29.57
CA PRO A 103 -45.17 -14.12 -28.84
C PRO A 103 -43.95 -13.49 -28.16
N HIS A 104 -43.38 -14.20 -27.17
CA HIS A 104 -42.23 -13.73 -26.41
C HIS A 104 -41.10 -13.32 -27.38
N PRO A 105 -40.47 -12.14 -27.24
CA PRO A 105 -39.49 -11.64 -28.22
C PRO A 105 -38.33 -12.59 -28.56
N PHE A 106 -37.88 -13.45 -27.62
CA PHE A 106 -36.87 -14.47 -27.90
C PHE A 106 -37.29 -15.56 -28.90
N THR A 107 -38.59 -15.68 -29.21
CA THR A 107 -39.07 -16.62 -30.23
C THR A 107 -38.85 -16.12 -31.65
N THR A 108 -38.83 -14.80 -31.85
CA THR A 108 -38.70 -14.15 -33.16
C THR A 108 -37.29 -13.60 -33.39
N MET A 109 -36.52 -13.35 -32.33
CA MET A 109 -35.18 -12.81 -32.43
C MET A 109 -34.20 -13.76 -33.11
N GLY A 110 -33.44 -13.21 -34.06
CA GLY A 110 -32.31 -13.90 -34.68
C GLY A 110 -31.09 -13.97 -33.76
N LYS A 111 -30.14 -14.87 -34.08
CA LYS A 111 -28.89 -15.04 -33.31
C LYS A 111 -28.15 -13.70 -33.11
N GLU A 112 -27.97 -12.93 -34.18
CA GLU A 112 -27.22 -11.67 -34.11
C GLU A 112 -27.90 -10.62 -33.23
N GLU A 113 -29.23 -10.60 -33.19
CA GLU A 113 -30.01 -9.69 -32.35
C GLU A 113 -29.80 -10.03 -30.88
N VAL A 114 -29.97 -11.30 -30.48
CA VAL A 114 -29.76 -11.76 -29.09
C VAL A 114 -28.33 -11.50 -28.62
N LEU A 115 -27.33 -11.74 -29.48
CA LEU A 115 -25.93 -11.50 -29.14
C LEU A 115 -25.61 -10.00 -28.97
N SER A 116 -26.35 -9.12 -29.65
CA SER A 116 -26.18 -7.67 -29.58
C SER A 116 -26.81 -7.01 -28.35
N LEU A 117 -27.73 -7.70 -27.65
CA LEU A 117 -28.45 -7.17 -26.50
C LEU A 117 -27.52 -6.81 -25.33
N THR A 118 -27.87 -5.73 -24.64
CA THR A 118 -27.24 -5.37 -23.36
C THR A 118 -27.75 -6.27 -22.23
N TYR A 119 -27.00 -6.35 -21.13
CA TYR A 119 -27.42 -7.15 -19.97
C TYR A 119 -28.76 -6.70 -19.38
N LYS A 120 -29.05 -5.38 -19.43
CA LYS A 120 -30.33 -4.83 -18.96
C LYS A 120 -31.49 -5.23 -19.86
N GLU A 121 -31.30 -5.21 -21.17
CA GLU A 121 -32.31 -5.66 -22.12
C GLU A 121 -32.58 -7.17 -21.98
N LEU A 122 -31.53 -7.99 -21.80
CA LEU A 122 -31.69 -9.43 -21.53
C LEU A 122 -32.49 -9.69 -20.24
N LEU A 123 -32.19 -8.96 -19.16
CA LEU A 123 -32.95 -9.07 -17.91
C LEU A 123 -34.40 -8.64 -18.08
N TYR A 124 -34.64 -7.54 -18.81
CA TYR A 124 -35.98 -7.03 -19.07
C TYR A 124 -36.81 -8.03 -19.87
N LEU A 125 -36.27 -8.58 -20.96
CA LEU A 125 -36.97 -9.58 -21.77
C LEU A 125 -37.32 -10.85 -20.99
N ASN A 126 -36.50 -11.25 -20.02
CA ASN A 126 -36.80 -12.39 -19.15
C ASN A 126 -37.93 -12.14 -18.13
N THR A 127 -38.45 -10.91 -18.01
CA THR A 127 -39.62 -10.60 -17.18
C THR A 127 -40.95 -10.92 -17.86
N PHE A 128 -40.95 -11.17 -19.17
CA PHE A 128 -42.16 -11.41 -19.94
C PHE A 128 -42.77 -12.76 -19.54
N GLN A 129 -44.11 -12.85 -19.57
CA GLN A 129 -44.82 -14.08 -19.28
C GLN A 129 -44.87 -14.99 -20.51
N PHE A 130 -44.73 -16.30 -20.31
CA PHE A 130 -44.92 -17.30 -21.37
C PHE A 130 -46.38 -17.74 -21.35
N GLN A 131 -47.05 -17.75 -22.51
CA GLN A 131 -48.45 -18.19 -22.59
C GLN A 131 -48.57 -19.70 -22.75
N SER A 132 -47.50 -20.38 -23.21
CA SER A 132 -47.49 -21.85 -23.37
C SER A 132 -46.17 -22.49 -22.95
N VAL A 133 -46.23 -23.79 -22.60
CA VAL A 133 -45.06 -24.61 -22.30
C VAL A 133 -44.19 -24.81 -23.56
N GLU A 134 -44.81 -24.87 -24.73
CA GLU A 134 -44.13 -25.05 -26.03
C GLU A 134 -43.31 -23.83 -26.41
N GLU A 135 -43.87 -22.64 -26.23
CA GLU A 135 -43.17 -21.37 -26.43
C GLU A 135 -41.93 -21.29 -25.54
N ARG A 136 -42.09 -21.64 -24.26
CA ARG A 136 -40.99 -21.68 -23.30
C ARG A 136 -39.90 -22.67 -23.73
N LYS A 137 -40.27 -23.88 -24.19
CA LYS A 137 -39.31 -24.87 -24.71
C LYS A 137 -38.56 -24.33 -25.93
N LYS A 138 -39.25 -23.69 -26.89
CA LYS A 138 -38.62 -23.06 -28.06
C LYS A 138 -37.59 -22.00 -27.64
N VAL A 139 -37.93 -21.15 -26.68
CA VAL A 139 -36.99 -20.15 -26.15
C VAL A 139 -35.80 -20.81 -25.47
N CYS A 140 -36.01 -21.85 -24.64
CA CYS A 140 -34.91 -22.60 -24.02
C CYS A 140 -33.97 -23.22 -25.08
N ASN A 141 -34.52 -23.82 -26.13
CA ASN A 141 -33.75 -24.41 -27.23
C ASN A 141 -32.92 -23.36 -27.98
N SER A 142 -33.51 -22.21 -28.31
CA SER A 142 -32.81 -21.11 -28.98
C SER A 142 -31.68 -20.57 -28.10
N LEU A 143 -31.94 -20.30 -26.82
CA LEU A 143 -30.93 -19.84 -25.88
C LEU A 143 -29.81 -20.87 -25.68
N ALA A 144 -30.13 -22.16 -25.53
CA ALA A 144 -29.14 -23.23 -25.43
C ALA A 144 -28.28 -23.33 -26.69
N SER A 145 -28.87 -23.17 -27.88
CA SER A 145 -28.13 -23.12 -29.14
C SER A 145 -27.15 -21.94 -29.18
N PHE A 146 -27.61 -20.73 -28.84
CA PHE A 146 -26.77 -19.53 -28.82
C PHE A 146 -25.65 -19.61 -27.78
N ILE A 147 -25.95 -20.10 -26.57
CA ILE A 147 -24.95 -20.30 -25.52
C ILE A 147 -23.92 -21.33 -25.97
N GLY A 148 -24.36 -22.44 -26.57
CA GLY A 148 -23.46 -23.50 -27.03
C GLY A 148 -22.50 -23.05 -28.13
N ASP A 149 -22.98 -22.23 -29.07
CA ASP A 149 -22.16 -21.68 -30.15
C ASP A 149 -21.10 -20.70 -29.63
N GLU A 150 -21.45 -19.87 -28.65
CA GLU A 150 -20.55 -18.87 -28.08
C GLU A 150 -19.70 -19.37 -26.92
N LEU A 151 -19.96 -20.58 -26.40
CA LEU A 151 -19.31 -21.11 -25.19
C LEU A 151 -17.78 -21.06 -25.29
N LEU A 152 -17.24 -21.45 -26.45
CA LEU A 152 -15.81 -21.48 -26.71
C LEU A 152 -15.27 -20.21 -27.38
N ALA A 153 -16.09 -19.50 -28.16
CA ALA A 153 -15.68 -18.29 -28.88
C ALA A 153 -15.66 -17.05 -27.97
N ASN A 154 -16.71 -16.88 -27.16
CA ASN A 154 -16.86 -15.77 -26.23
C ASN A 154 -17.60 -16.24 -24.95
N THR A 155 -16.89 -16.97 -24.09
CA THR A 155 -17.44 -17.56 -22.86
C THR A 155 -18.10 -16.52 -21.95
N LYS A 156 -17.59 -15.28 -21.95
CA LYS A 156 -18.19 -14.17 -21.20
C LYS A 156 -19.59 -13.82 -21.70
N LEU A 157 -19.80 -13.80 -23.02
CA LEU A 157 -21.11 -13.54 -23.60
C LEU A 157 -22.08 -14.69 -23.35
N ALA A 158 -21.63 -15.93 -23.58
CA ALA A 158 -22.40 -17.14 -23.29
C ALA A 158 -22.89 -17.17 -21.83
N SER A 159 -21.99 -16.88 -20.88
CA SER A 159 -22.37 -16.82 -19.47
C SER A 159 -23.27 -15.64 -19.12
N ARG A 160 -23.10 -14.49 -19.76
CA ARG A 160 -24.01 -13.34 -19.57
C ARG A 160 -25.44 -13.67 -19.99
N ILE A 161 -25.61 -14.42 -21.08
CA ILE A 161 -26.93 -14.88 -21.55
C ILE A 161 -27.50 -15.92 -20.59
N TYR A 162 -26.69 -16.89 -20.15
CA TYR A 162 -27.14 -17.89 -19.18
C TYR A 162 -27.58 -17.27 -17.85
N THR A 163 -26.76 -16.37 -17.30
CA THR A 163 -27.02 -15.71 -16.01
C THR A 163 -28.15 -14.68 -16.05
N SER A 164 -28.58 -14.22 -17.23
CA SER A 164 -29.76 -13.35 -17.32
C SER A 164 -31.07 -14.12 -17.16
N VAL A 165 -31.09 -15.43 -17.42
CA VAL A 165 -32.27 -16.29 -17.20
C VAL A 165 -32.53 -16.38 -15.69
N GLN A 166 -33.71 -15.96 -15.24
CA GLN A 166 -34.04 -15.95 -13.81
C GLN A 166 -34.76 -17.20 -13.32
N LYS A 167 -35.56 -17.84 -14.18
CA LYS A 167 -36.38 -18.99 -13.82
C LYS A 167 -35.51 -20.27 -13.77
N ASP A 168 -35.42 -20.92 -12.61
CA ASP A 168 -34.49 -22.05 -12.38
C ASP A 168 -34.83 -23.28 -13.21
N ASP A 169 -36.12 -23.51 -13.45
CA ASP A 169 -36.63 -24.56 -14.32
C ASP A 169 -36.26 -24.34 -15.80
N MET A 170 -36.14 -23.09 -16.28
CA MET A 170 -35.54 -22.81 -17.59
C MET A 170 -34.03 -23.04 -17.60
N LYS A 171 -33.33 -22.68 -16.52
CA LYS A 171 -31.89 -22.95 -16.42
C LYS A 171 -31.59 -24.43 -16.47
N LEU A 172 -32.37 -25.26 -15.77
CA LEU A 172 -32.23 -26.71 -15.78
C LEU A 172 -32.41 -27.28 -17.20
N GLU A 173 -33.44 -26.85 -17.92
CA GLU A 173 -33.69 -27.25 -19.31
C GLU A 173 -32.52 -26.87 -20.22
N ILE A 174 -32.09 -25.59 -20.19
CA ILE A 174 -30.95 -25.10 -20.97
C ILE A 174 -29.67 -25.87 -20.63
N THR A 175 -29.40 -26.09 -19.34
CA THR A 175 -28.23 -26.84 -18.88
C THR A 175 -28.26 -28.29 -19.36
N SER A 176 -29.41 -28.98 -19.28
CA SER A 176 -29.55 -30.35 -19.79
C SER A 176 -29.21 -30.44 -21.27
N GLN A 177 -29.80 -29.56 -22.08
CA GLN A 177 -29.57 -29.53 -23.52
C GLN A 177 -28.12 -29.24 -23.89
N LEU A 178 -27.47 -28.34 -23.15
CA LEU A 178 -26.05 -28.04 -23.32
C LEU A 178 -25.17 -29.25 -22.94
N LEU A 179 -25.48 -29.94 -21.84
CA LEU A 179 -24.75 -31.14 -21.43
C LEU A 179 -24.92 -32.28 -22.43
N ASP A 180 -26.11 -32.47 -22.99
CA ASP A 180 -26.37 -33.46 -24.04
C ASP A 180 -25.59 -33.12 -25.32
N ARG A 181 -25.61 -31.84 -25.72
CA ARG A 181 -24.86 -31.35 -26.90
C ARG A 181 -23.35 -31.57 -26.78
N PHE A 182 -22.79 -31.42 -25.57
CA PHE A 182 -21.36 -31.53 -25.31
C PHE A 182 -20.96 -32.80 -24.54
N ALA A 183 -21.79 -33.84 -24.52
CA ALA A 183 -21.58 -35.04 -23.70
C ALA A 183 -20.22 -35.73 -23.93
N LYS A 184 -19.66 -35.61 -25.14
CA LYS A 184 -18.33 -36.17 -25.50
C LYS A 184 -17.16 -35.21 -25.25
N ASP A 185 -17.43 -33.93 -24.97
CA ASP A 185 -16.43 -32.90 -24.72
C ASP A 185 -16.41 -32.55 -23.22
N SER A 186 -15.52 -33.23 -22.49
CA SER A 186 -15.32 -33.01 -21.05
C SER A 186 -14.94 -31.57 -20.68
N PHE A 187 -14.32 -30.83 -21.59
CA PHE A 187 -13.89 -29.45 -21.37
C PHE A 187 -15.08 -28.50 -21.43
N SER A 188 -15.86 -28.57 -22.52
CA SER A 188 -17.08 -27.76 -22.67
C SER A 188 -18.09 -28.10 -21.58
N THR A 189 -18.24 -29.39 -21.26
CA THR A 189 -19.05 -29.87 -20.13
C THR A 189 -18.63 -29.22 -18.82
N SER A 190 -17.32 -29.15 -18.53
CA SER A 190 -16.84 -28.52 -17.31
C SER A 190 -17.11 -27.03 -17.24
N ILE A 191 -17.06 -26.31 -18.37
CA ILE A 191 -17.41 -24.87 -18.41
C ILE A 191 -18.91 -24.70 -18.15
N ILE A 192 -19.76 -25.50 -18.77
CA ILE A 192 -21.23 -25.48 -18.58
C ILE A 192 -21.57 -25.77 -17.12
N GLN A 193 -21.00 -26.83 -16.54
CA GLN A 193 -21.22 -27.17 -15.14
C GLN A 193 -20.73 -26.07 -14.20
N PHE A 194 -19.58 -25.44 -14.48
CA PHE A 194 -19.09 -24.33 -13.68
C PHE A 194 -20.00 -23.09 -13.78
N MET A 195 -20.56 -22.82 -14.95
CA MET A 195 -21.54 -21.75 -15.15
C MET A 195 -22.85 -22.02 -14.38
N ALA A 196 -23.33 -23.26 -14.41
CA ALA A 196 -24.60 -23.65 -13.81
C ALA A 196 -24.52 -23.82 -12.29
N GLN A 197 -23.50 -24.54 -11.79
CA GLN A 197 -23.39 -24.98 -10.40
C GLN A 197 -21.92 -25.05 -9.93
N SER A 198 -21.23 -23.91 -9.91
CA SER A 198 -19.81 -23.83 -9.52
C SER A 198 -19.44 -24.41 -8.14
N THR A 199 -20.39 -24.50 -7.21
CA THR A 199 -20.16 -25.00 -5.84
C THR A 199 -20.41 -26.50 -5.67
N HIS A 200 -20.95 -27.20 -6.67
CA HIS A 200 -21.28 -28.62 -6.61
C HIS A 200 -20.00 -29.50 -6.57
N SER A 201 -20.07 -30.66 -5.90
CA SER A 201 -18.92 -31.59 -5.80
C SER A 201 -18.42 -32.02 -7.18
N ASP A 202 -19.36 -32.41 -8.04
CA ASP A 202 -19.07 -33.03 -9.32
C ASP A 202 -18.38 -32.06 -10.28
N THR A 203 -18.80 -30.79 -10.25
CA THR A 203 -18.15 -29.71 -11.01
C THR A 203 -16.69 -29.50 -10.57
N ARG A 204 -16.42 -29.57 -9.27
CA ARG A 204 -15.07 -29.42 -8.70
C ARG A 204 -14.20 -30.62 -9.03
N GLU A 205 -14.77 -31.82 -8.98
CA GLU A 205 -14.08 -33.05 -9.37
C GLU A 205 -13.75 -33.06 -10.87
N LEU A 206 -14.71 -32.70 -11.72
CA LEU A 206 -14.51 -32.60 -13.16
C LEU A 206 -13.45 -31.55 -13.51
N PHE A 207 -13.45 -30.40 -12.82
CA PHE A 207 -12.39 -29.41 -12.95
C PHE A 207 -11.01 -30.01 -12.65
N CYS A 208 -10.86 -30.68 -11.50
CA CYS A 208 -9.59 -31.31 -11.11
C CYS A 208 -9.17 -32.40 -12.09
N LYS A 209 -10.12 -33.22 -12.58
CA LYS A 209 -9.88 -34.26 -13.58
C LYS A 209 -9.37 -33.68 -14.89
N ASN A 210 -9.98 -32.59 -15.37
CA ASN A 210 -9.55 -31.91 -16.59
C ASN A 210 -8.16 -31.28 -16.45
N ILE A 211 -7.87 -30.62 -15.32
CA ILE A 211 -6.53 -30.08 -15.06
C ILE A 211 -5.49 -31.20 -15.04
N LYS A 212 -5.79 -32.31 -14.35
CA LYS A 212 -4.91 -33.49 -14.29
C LYS A 212 -4.69 -34.08 -15.69
N ALA A 213 -5.76 -34.24 -16.46
CA ALA A 213 -5.69 -34.72 -17.84
C ALA A 213 -4.73 -33.85 -18.66
N ILE A 214 -4.93 -32.53 -18.71
CA ILE A 214 -4.09 -31.60 -19.49
C ILE A 214 -2.62 -31.64 -19.08
N VAL A 215 -2.35 -31.65 -17.76
CA VAL A 215 -0.98 -31.59 -17.22
C VAL A 215 -0.25 -32.92 -17.42
N GLU A 216 -0.94 -34.04 -17.22
CA GLU A 216 -0.35 -35.38 -17.25
C GLU A 216 -0.46 -36.06 -18.61
N GLU A 217 -1.14 -35.45 -19.60
CA GLU A 217 -1.35 -36.05 -20.91
C GLU A 217 -0.03 -36.40 -21.60
N LYS A 218 0.15 -37.66 -22.00
CA LYS A 218 1.33 -38.12 -22.74
C LYS A 218 1.08 -38.27 -24.24
N SER A 219 -0.08 -37.82 -24.73
CA SER A 219 -0.47 -37.98 -26.14
C SER A 219 0.40 -37.14 -27.08
N THR A 220 0.55 -37.60 -28.32
CA THR A 220 1.39 -36.98 -29.36
C THR A 220 0.88 -35.59 -29.81
N VAL A 221 -0.42 -35.30 -29.64
CA VAL A 221 -1.10 -34.06 -30.07
C VAL A 221 -0.72 -32.86 -29.19
N LEU A 222 -0.46 -33.08 -27.91
CA LEU A 222 0.02 -32.08 -26.94
C LEU A 222 1.43 -32.40 -26.43
N SER A 223 2.29 -32.96 -27.28
CA SER A 223 3.63 -33.42 -26.90
C SER A 223 4.55 -32.28 -26.44
N ASN A 224 4.32 -31.04 -26.89
CA ASN A 224 5.10 -29.87 -26.50
C ASN A 224 4.55 -29.18 -25.23
N THR A 225 5.42 -28.95 -24.25
CA THR A 225 5.19 -28.16 -23.03
C THR A 225 4.49 -26.82 -23.31
N ASP A 226 4.88 -26.12 -24.38
CA ASP A 226 4.25 -24.83 -24.74
C ASP A 226 2.81 -24.98 -25.20
N ALA A 227 2.48 -26.06 -25.92
CA ALA A 227 1.13 -26.33 -26.38
C ALA A 227 0.22 -26.68 -25.20
N LYS A 228 0.71 -27.53 -24.28
CA LYS A 228 0.03 -27.85 -23.01
C LYS A 228 -0.19 -26.61 -22.15
N SER A 229 0.82 -25.76 -21.99
CA SER A 229 0.71 -24.51 -21.23
C SER A 229 -0.38 -23.60 -21.84
N ARG A 230 -0.36 -23.40 -23.17
CA ARG A 230 -1.39 -22.61 -23.87
C ARG A 230 -2.79 -23.19 -23.70
N TYR A 231 -2.92 -24.52 -23.78
CA TYR A 231 -4.20 -25.19 -23.61
C TYR A 231 -4.74 -25.05 -22.17
N LEU A 232 -3.89 -25.27 -21.17
CA LEU A 232 -4.20 -25.06 -19.75
C LEU A 232 -4.61 -23.60 -19.47
N MET A 233 -3.84 -22.63 -19.97
CA MET A 233 -4.14 -21.22 -19.77
C MET A 233 -5.43 -20.80 -20.47
N SER A 234 -5.72 -21.35 -21.65
CA SER A 234 -7.00 -21.15 -22.36
C SER A 234 -8.19 -21.71 -21.56
N TYR A 235 -8.04 -22.91 -20.98
CA TYR A 235 -9.06 -23.50 -20.12
C TYR A 235 -9.43 -22.60 -18.93
N LEU A 236 -8.40 -22.23 -18.16
CA LEU A 236 -8.55 -21.40 -16.98
C LEU A 236 -9.10 -20.01 -17.35
N TYR A 237 -8.66 -19.46 -18.48
CA TYR A 237 -9.19 -18.20 -18.98
C TYR A 237 -10.71 -18.25 -19.24
N LYS A 238 -11.18 -19.30 -19.93
CA LYS A 238 -12.62 -19.46 -20.22
C LYS A 238 -13.43 -19.61 -18.94
N LEU A 239 -12.96 -20.42 -17.99
CA LEU A 239 -13.60 -20.54 -16.67
C LEU A 239 -13.63 -19.20 -15.91
N ALA A 240 -12.53 -18.43 -15.90
CA ALA A 240 -12.47 -17.12 -15.28
C ALA A 240 -13.43 -16.09 -15.93
N GLN A 241 -13.69 -16.25 -17.23
CA GLN A 241 -14.60 -15.43 -18.02
C GLN A 241 -16.10 -15.73 -17.79
N THR A 242 -16.46 -16.85 -17.16
CA THR A 242 -17.87 -17.18 -16.85
C THR A 242 -18.56 -16.15 -15.96
N GLN A 243 -17.83 -15.22 -15.33
CA GLN A 243 -18.42 -14.20 -14.45
C GLN A 243 -19.23 -14.73 -13.26
N VAL A 244 -19.16 -16.04 -12.97
CA VAL A 244 -19.77 -16.66 -11.77
C VAL A 244 -18.89 -16.44 -10.54
N ILE A 245 -19.50 -16.34 -9.36
CA ILE A 245 -18.82 -16.33 -8.06
C ILE A 245 -18.87 -17.75 -7.50
N ASN A 246 -17.72 -18.38 -7.36
CA ASN A 246 -17.61 -19.67 -6.69
C ASN A 246 -17.27 -19.46 -5.21
N GLU A 247 -18.25 -19.70 -4.34
CA GLU A 247 -18.12 -19.53 -2.89
C GLU A 247 -17.40 -20.70 -2.20
N LYS A 248 -17.18 -21.82 -2.90
CA LYS A 248 -16.45 -22.98 -2.35
C LYS A 248 -15.12 -23.17 -3.06
N THR A 249 -14.03 -22.92 -2.33
CA THR A 249 -12.67 -23.05 -2.89
C THR A 249 -12.43 -24.45 -3.46
N ILE A 250 -11.88 -24.49 -4.67
CA ILE A 250 -11.41 -25.71 -5.32
C ILE A 250 -9.98 -25.95 -4.90
N TYR A 251 -9.74 -27.06 -4.19
CA TYR A 251 -8.41 -27.41 -3.72
C TYR A 251 -7.72 -28.35 -4.71
N ILE A 252 -6.56 -27.92 -5.22
CA ILE A 252 -5.68 -28.74 -6.07
C ILE A 252 -4.63 -29.41 -5.19
N GLY A 253 -4.35 -30.69 -5.46
CA GLY A 253 -3.24 -31.41 -4.81
C GLY A 253 -1.89 -30.73 -5.04
N ASN A 254 -1.01 -30.78 -4.05
CA ASN A 254 0.26 -30.05 -4.05
C ASN A 254 1.18 -30.43 -5.23
N ASP A 255 1.23 -31.72 -5.59
CA ASP A 255 2.04 -32.21 -6.70
C ASP A 255 1.51 -31.71 -8.04
N LEU A 256 0.19 -31.75 -8.23
CA LEU A 256 -0.46 -31.24 -9.43
C LEU A 256 -0.23 -29.73 -9.58
N PHE A 257 -0.32 -28.97 -8.48
CA PHE A 257 0.01 -27.54 -8.50
C PHE A 257 1.47 -27.27 -8.88
N SER A 258 2.39 -28.09 -8.38
CA SER A 258 3.82 -27.96 -8.70
C SER A 258 4.10 -28.25 -10.18
N LYS A 259 3.43 -29.27 -10.76
CA LYS A 259 3.47 -29.55 -12.20
C LYS A 259 2.90 -28.41 -13.04
N ILE A 260 1.81 -27.76 -12.59
CA ILE A 260 1.26 -26.57 -13.26
C ILE A 260 2.31 -25.44 -13.31
N LEU A 261 3.01 -25.18 -12.20
CA LEU A 261 4.04 -24.13 -12.15
C LEU A 261 5.27 -24.45 -13.01
N GLN A 262 5.62 -25.73 -13.17
CA GLN A 262 6.68 -26.17 -14.08
C GLN A 262 6.27 -26.05 -15.55
N LEU A 263 4.99 -26.28 -15.84
CA LEU A 263 4.43 -26.21 -17.19
C LEU A 263 4.27 -24.76 -17.69
N VAL A 264 3.79 -23.85 -16.82
CA VAL A 264 3.53 -22.46 -17.19
C VAL A 264 4.82 -21.63 -17.08
N PRO A 265 5.20 -20.86 -18.11
CA PRO A 265 6.38 -19.99 -18.03
C PRO A 265 6.18 -18.88 -17.00
N SER A 266 7.26 -18.49 -16.32
CA SER A 266 7.20 -17.48 -15.24
C SER A 266 6.67 -16.12 -15.69
N SER A 267 6.79 -15.79 -16.98
CA SER A 267 6.20 -14.60 -17.61
C SER A 267 4.67 -14.58 -17.57
N GLN A 268 4.01 -15.75 -17.47
CA GLN A 268 2.55 -15.91 -17.43
C GLN A 268 2.00 -16.16 -16.02
N TYR A 269 2.86 -16.20 -15.00
CA TYR A 269 2.42 -16.44 -13.61
C TYR A 269 1.40 -15.40 -13.10
N GLY A 270 1.47 -14.15 -13.61
CA GLY A 270 0.47 -13.14 -13.29
C GLY A 270 -0.92 -13.53 -13.81
N ASP A 271 -1.03 -13.94 -15.07
CA ASP A 271 -2.30 -14.33 -15.66
C ASP A 271 -2.84 -15.63 -15.00
N LEU A 272 -1.96 -16.61 -14.74
CA LEU A 272 -2.31 -17.83 -14.01
C LEU A 272 -2.92 -17.51 -12.63
N TYR A 273 -2.25 -16.65 -11.84
CA TYR A 273 -2.74 -16.25 -10.52
C TYR A 273 -4.09 -15.54 -10.60
N SER A 274 -4.28 -14.64 -11.59
CA SER A 274 -5.57 -13.96 -11.75
C SER A 274 -6.70 -14.94 -12.11
N TYR A 275 -6.44 -15.94 -12.96
CA TYR A 275 -7.43 -16.97 -13.26
C TYR A 275 -7.80 -17.77 -12.00
N MET A 276 -6.80 -18.16 -11.21
CA MET A 276 -7.04 -18.86 -9.94
C MET A 276 -7.91 -18.05 -8.98
N VAL A 277 -7.70 -16.73 -8.89
CA VAL A 277 -8.54 -15.83 -8.08
C VAL A 277 -9.97 -15.82 -8.61
N HIS A 278 -10.14 -15.69 -9.92
CA HIS A 278 -11.45 -15.56 -10.56
C HIS A 278 -12.28 -16.85 -10.53
N ILE A 279 -11.64 -18.02 -10.43
CA ILE A 279 -12.27 -19.35 -10.32
C ILE A 279 -12.41 -19.80 -8.85
N ASN A 280 -11.69 -19.14 -7.92
CA ASN A 280 -11.51 -19.54 -6.52
C ASN A 280 -10.82 -20.91 -6.37
N VAL A 281 -9.60 -21.01 -6.90
CA VAL A 281 -8.78 -22.24 -6.90
C VAL A 281 -7.54 -22.03 -6.05
N ARG A 282 -7.20 -22.96 -5.15
CA ARG A 282 -5.99 -22.88 -4.31
C ARG A 282 -5.32 -24.26 -4.17
N PRO A 283 -3.99 -24.32 -3.98
CA PRO A 283 -3.35 -25.56 -3.54
C PRO A 283 -3.82 -25.92 -2.13
N GLN A 284 -3.82 -27.21 -1.81
CA GLN A 284 -4.10 -27.69 -0.44
C GLN A 284 -3.14 -27.06 0.59
N ASN A 285 -1.86 -26.93 0.25
CA ASN A 285 -0.90 -26.20 1.07
C ASN A 285 -0.88 -24.71 0.72
N SER A 286 -1.37 -23.87 1.64
CA SER A 286 -1.38 -22.40 1.51
C SER A 286 0.01 -21.77 1.28
N GLU A 287 1.09 -22.45 1.66
CA GLU A 287 2.44 -21.93 1.45
C GLU A 287 2.84 -21.89 -0.03
N LEU A 288 2.28 -22.79 -0.85
CA LEU A 288 2.59 -22.85 -2.28
C LEU A 288 2.01 -21.64 -3.04
N ILE A 289 0.78 -21.23 -2.70
CA ILE A 289 0.20 -20.01 -3.26
C ILE A 289 0.91 -18.76 -2.72
N ASP A 290 1.32 -18.77 -1.45
CA ASP A 290 2.12 -17.71 -0.84
C ASP A 290 3.49 -17.56 -1.56
N LYS A 291 4.12 -18.66 -1.99
CA LYS A 291 5.37 -18.65 -2.78
C LYS A 291 5.14 -18.01 -4.16
N LEU A 292 4.13 -18.44 -4.90
CA LEU A 292 3.78 -17.85 -6.21
C LEU A 292 3.51 -16.33 -6.06
N ARG A 293 2.73 -15.96 -5.04
CA ARG A 293 2.41 -14.56 -4.75
C ARG A 293 3.66 -13.75 -4.39
N LYS A 294 4.60 -14.30 -3.61
CA LYS A 294 5.89 -13.65 -3.31
C LYS A 294 6.71 -13.40 -4.57
N ILE A 295 6.71 -14.33 -5.54
CA ILE A 295 7.37 -14.15 -6.84
C ILE A 295 6.74 -12.95 -7.57
N LEU A 296 5.41 -12.90 -7.66
CA LEU A 296 4.69 -11.80 -8.31
C LEU A 296 4.92 -10.44 -7.63
N LEU A 297 4.95 -10.43 -6.29
CA LEU A 297 5.22 -9.21 -5.51
C LEU A 297 6.64 -8.67 -5.70
N LYS A 298 7.61 -9.53 -6.08
CA LYS A 298 8.99 -9.12 -6.43
C LYS A 298 9.15 -8.74 -7.92
N GLY A 299 8.15 -9.07 -8.74
CA GLY A 299 8.12 -8.84 -10.18
C GLY A 299 7.79 -7.39 -10.60
N THR A 300 7.22 -7.23 -11.79
CA THR A 300 6.81 -5.95 -12.39
C THR A 300 5.66 -5.29 -11.61
N GLU A 301 5.40 -3.99 -11.80
CA GLU A 301 4.23 -3.33 -11.19
C GLU A 301 2.90 -3.98 -11.62
N ARG A 302 2.81 -4.49 -12.86
CA ARG A 302 1.68 -5.34 -13.30
C ARG A 302 1.54 -6.57 -12.42
N SER A 303 2.61 -7.32 -12.20
CA SER A 303 2.61 -8.52 -11.36
C SER A 303 2.23 -8.20 -9.91
N ARG A 304 2.76 -7.09 -9.37
CA ARG A 304 2.42 -6.61 -8.02
C ARG A 304 0.95 -6.21 -7.90
N PHE A 305 0.41 -5.54 -8.91
CA PHE A 305 -0.99 -5.17 -8.94
C PHE A 305 -1.87 -6.43 -8.94
N ILE A 306 -1.61 -7.38 -9.84
CA ILE A 306 -2.32 -8.67 -9.89
C ILE A 306 -2.22 -9.41 -8.56
N ALA A 307 -1.04 -9.51 -7.96
CA ALA A 307 -0.86 -10.21 -6.68
C ALA A 307 -1.69 -9.60 -5.54
N ARG A 308 -1.98 -8.30 -5.60
CA ARG A 308 -2.73 -7.57 -4.56
C ARG A 308 -4.22 -7.46 -4.81
N THR A 309 -4.65 -7.49 -6.07
CA THR A 309 -6.06 -7.26 -6.44
C THR A 309 -6.69 -8.49 -7.09
N GLY A 310 -5.90 -9.41 -7.63
CA GLY A 310 -6.37 -10.53 -8.44
C GLY A 310 -6.92 -10.14 -9.80
N PHE A 311 -6.75 -8.87 -10.21
CA PHE A 311 -7.38 -8.32 -11.40
C PHE A 311 -6.98 -9.04 -12.69
N LEU A 312 -7.96 -9.27 -13.56
CA LEU A 312 -7.80 -10.02 -14.81
C LEU A 312 -7.18 -9.16 -15.90
N HIS A 313 -6.06 -9.65 -16.46
CA HIS A 313 -5.30 -9.03 -17.55
C HIS A 313 -5.15 -7.50 -17.45
N PRO A 314 -4.58 -6.97 -16.36
CA PRO A 314 -4.39 -5.54 -16.24
C PRO A 314 -3.42 -5.06 -17.31
N VAL A 315 -3.87 -4.06 -18.05
CA VAL A 315 -2.99 -3.25 -18.89
C VAL A 315 -2.38 -2.14 -18.03
N TRP A 316 -1.29 -1.54 -18.50
CA TRP A 316 -0.47 -0.62 -17.69
C TRP A 316 -1.25 0.57 -17.10
N HIS A 317 -2.36 0.99 -17.72
CA HIS A 317 -3.21 2.05 -17.19
C HIS A 317 -4.19 1.57 -16.10
N ASP A 318 -4.55 0.29 -16.06
CA ASP A 318 -5.34 -0.32 -14.98
C ASP A 318 -4.61 -0.28 -13.64
N LEU A 319 -3.28 -0.12 -13.65
CA LEU A 319 -2.47 0.01 -12.43
C LEU A 319 -2.86 1.25 -11.59
N ASN A 320 -3.54 2.21 -12.21
CA ASN A 320 -4.08 3.40 -11.53
C ASN A 320 -5.56 3.25 -11.13
N LYS A 321 -6.18 2.08 -11.37
CA LYS A 321 -7.57 1.83 -10.99
C LYS A 321 -7.72 1.83 -9.48
N THR A 322 -8.76 2.50 -9.00
CA THR A 322 -9.04 2.68 -7.56
C THR A 322 -10.39 2.12 -7.12
N SER A 323 -11.23 1.74 -8.08
CA SER A 323 -12.55 1.14 -7.85
C SER A 323 -12.69 -0.15 -8.64
N PHE A 324 -13.34 -1.12 -8.02
CA PHE A 324 -13.64 -2.41 -8.62
C PHE A 324 -15.15 -2.68 -8.58
N SER A 325 -15.63 -3.53 -9.48
CA SER A 325 -17.02 -3.96 -9.46
C SER A 325 -17.31 -4.82 -8.23
N GLU A 326 -18.59 -4.91 -7.85
CA GLU A 326 -19.05 -5.80 -6.79
C GLU A 326 -18.69 -7.26 -7.09
N LEU A 327 -18.88 -7.69 -8.34
CA LEU A 327 -18.49 -9.03 -8.81
C LEU A 327 -17.00 -9.32 -8.56
N HIS A 328 -16.11 -8.37 -8.88
CA HIS A 328 -14.67 -8.58 -8.64
C HIS A 328 -14.36 -8.60 -7.14
N SER A 329 -14.99 -7.71 -6.36
CA SER A 329 -14.81 -7.67 -4.91
C SER A 329 -15.27 -8.98 -4.25
N ALA A 330 -16.40 -9.54 -4.68
CA ALA A 330 -16.89 -10.84 -4.23
C ALA A 330 -15.91 -11.98 -4.53
N ARG A 331 -15.34 -12.03 -5.74
CA ARG A 331 -14.31 -13.03 -6.10
C ARG A 331 -13.06 -12.93 -5.22
N VAL A 332 -12.61 -11.72 -4.94
CA VAL A 332 -11.48 -11.47 -4.05
C VAL A 332 -11.80 -11.87 -2.60
N ILE A 333 -13.02 -11.61 -2.12
CA ILE A 333 -13.51 -12.03 -0.80
C ILE A 333 -13.48 -13.55 -0.68
N GLU A 334 -13.95 -14.29 -1.69
CA GLU A 334 -13.92 -15.76 -1.64
C GLU A 334 -12.49 -16.30 -1.65
N HIS A 335 -11.61 -15.76 -2.50
CA HIS A 335 -10.28 -16.33 -2.71
C HIS A 335 -9.24 -15.96 -1.64
N PHE A 336 -9.14 -14.69 -1.22
CA PHE A 336 -8.05 -14.23 -0.32
C PHE A 336 -8.30 -14.53 1.15
N ASP A 337 -7.28 -14.94 1.89
CA ASP A 337 -7.37 -15.10 3.35
C ASP A 337 -7.27 -13.77 4.11
N MET A 338 -7.68 -13.78 5.38
CA MET A 338 -7.57 -12.62 6.28
C MET A 338 -6.12 -12.09 6.38
N LYS A 339 -5.12 -12.99 6.39
CA LYS A 339 -3.70 -12.62 6.41
C LYS A 339 -3.26 -11.93 5.10
N GLU A 340 -3.85 -12.32 3.99
CA GLU A 340 -3.58 -11.75 2.67
C GLU A 340 -4.17 -10.35 2.54
N PHE A 341 -5.38 -10.13 3.06
CA PHE A 341 -5.97 -8.79 3.17
C PHE A 341 -5.16 -7.87 4.08
N LEU A 342 -4.70 -8.35 5.23
CA LEU A 342 -3.81 -7.60 6.13
C LEU A 342 -2.56 -7.11 5.38
N ARG A 343 -1.84 -8.02 4.70
CA ARG A 343 -0.64 -7.71 3.92
C ARG A 343 -0.92 -6.71 2.78
N ASN A 344 -2.01 -6.91 2.03
CA ASN A 344 -2.39 -6.03 0.93
C ASN A 344 -2.73 -4.63 1.42
N THR A 345 -3.55 -4.54 2.47
CA THR A 345 -3.95 -3.26 3.06
C THR A 345 -2.74 -2.47 3.53
N PHE A 346 -1.82 -3.11 4.27
CA PHE A 346 -0.56 -2.48 4.70
C PHE A 346 0.25 -1.98 3.50
N SER A 347 0.36 -2.80 2.45
CA SER A 347 1.06 -2.40 1.24
C SER A 347 0.41 -1.19 0.55
N PHE A 348 -0.92 -1.12 0.49
CA PHE A 348 -1.64 0.01 -0.12
C PHE A 348 -1.47 1.29 0.70
N VAL A 349 -1.56 1.18 2.02
CA VAL A 349 -1.36 2.31 2.92
C VAL A 349 0.06 2.87 2.81
N ASN A 350 1.08 2.01 2.86
CA ASN A 350 2.49 2.41 2.70
C ASN A 350 2.76 3.07 1.34
N ARG A 351 2.02 2.69 0.29
CA ARG A 351 2.09 3.29 -1.05
C ARG A 351 1.22 4.54 -1.24
N LYS A 352 0.53 5.00 -0.19
CA LYS A 352 -0.42 6.13 -0.23
C LYS A 352 -1.58 5.89 -1.21
N GLU A 353 -1.99 4.63 -1.36
CA GLU A 353 -3.13 4.21 -2.18
C GLU A 353 -4.39 4.10 -1.32
N HIS A 354 -4.82 5.24 -0.77
CA HIS A 354 -5.86 5.30 0.27
C HIS A 354 -7.17 4.62 -0.16
N THR A 355 -7.65 4.87 -1.38
CA THR A 355 -8.88 4.24 -1.88
C THR A 355 -8.77 2.71 -1.94
N LEU A 356 -7.62 2.17 -2.36
CA LEU A 356 -7.37 0.73 -2.41
C LEU A 356 -7.23 0.12 -1.01
N SER A 357 -6.64 0.85 -0.06
CA SER A 357 -6.56 0.39 1.33
C SER A 357 -7.95 0.26 1.97
N ILE A 358 -8.86 1.20 1.70
CA ILE A 358 -10.25 1.12 2.19
C ILE A 358 -11.02 0.01 1.47
N TRP A 359 -10.86 -0.15 0.16
CA TRP A 359 -11.47 -1.26 -0.57
C TRP A 359 -11.03 -2.62 0.00
N SER A 360 -9.73 -2.81 0.21
CA SER A 360 -9.15 -4.03 0.79
C SER A 360 -9.67 -4.29 2.21
N LEU A 361 -9.79 -3.25 3.04
CA LEU A 361 -10.36 -3.35 4.38
C LEU A 361 -11.84 -3.73 4.36
N LYS A 362 -12.64 -3.18 3.43
CA LYS A 362 -14.06 -3.56 3.25
C LYS A 362 -14.21 -5.01 2.80
N CYS A 363 -13.37 -5.48 1.89
CA CYS A 363 -13.36 -6.89 1.50
C CYS A 363 -12.99 -7.80 2.68
N MET A 364 -12.03 -7.38 3.52
CA MET A 364 -11.64 -8.10 4.72
C MET A 364 -12.79 -8.19 5.74
N GLU A 365 -13.52 -7.10 5.94
CA GLU A 365 -14.72 -7.02 6.79
C GLU A 365 -15.79 -7.99 6.29
N ALA A 366 -16.15 -7.92 5.01
CA ALA A 366 -17.14 -8.82 4.40
C ALA A 366 -16.73 -10.30 4.52
N LYS A 367 -15.44 -10.63 4.37
CA LYS A 367 -14.95 -12.00 4.58
C LYS A 367 -15.09 -12.42 6.05
N PHE A 368 -14.75 -11.53 6.98
CA PHE A 368 -14.87 -11.81 8.41
C PHE A 368 -16.33 -12.07 8.80
N GLU A 369 -17.27 -11.29 8.28
CA GLU A 369 -18.71 -11.50 8.50
C GLU A 369 -19.18 -12.86 7.99
N LYS A 370 -18.77 -13.25 6.77
CA LYS A 370 -19.05 -14.58 6.22
C LYS A 370 -18.49 -15.71 7.12
N LEU A 371 -17.26 -15.56 7.62
CA LEU A 371 -16.64 -16.55 8.51
C LEU A 371 -17.36 -16.63 9.87
N CYS A 372 -17.83 -15.50 10.41
CA CYS A 372 -18.63 -15.47 11.63
C CYS A 372 -19.97 -16.20 11.46
N ALA A 373 -20.64 -15.99 10.32
CA ALA A 373 -21.91 -16.63 10.01
C ALA A 373 -21.78 -18.16 9.86
N ALA A 374 -20.61 -18.64 9.44
CA ALA A 374 -20.32 -20.06 9.26
C ALA A 374 -19.87 -20.80 10.53
N GLU A 375 -20.03 -20.20 11.72
CA GLU A 375 -19.72 -20.82 13.04
C GLU A 375 -18.30 -21.42 13.16
N THR A 376 -17.29 -20.70 12.66
CA THR A 376 -15.88 -21.15 12.79
C THR A 376 -15.40 -21.22 14.25
N SER A 377 -14.42 -22.09 14.53
CA SER A 377 -13.87 -22.29 15.87
C SER A 377 -13.45 -20.99 16.57
N ASN A 378 -13.68 -20.91 17.89
CA ASN A 378 -13.36 -19.74 18.72
C ASN A 378 -11.89 -19.28 18.60
N ARG A 379 -10.94 -20.20 18.43
CA ARG A 379 -9.52 -19.88 18.27
C ARG A 379 -9.22 -19.20 16.94
N MET A 380 -9.75 -19.72 15.83
CA MET A 380 -9.58 -19.11 14.51
C MET A 380 -10.26 -17.74 14.45
N MET A 381 -11.42 -17.61 15.09
CA MET A 381 -12.12 -16.33 15.18
C MET A 381 -11.33 -15.25 15.92
N ARG A 382 -10.67 -15.59 17.03
CA ARG A 382 -9.75 -14.66 17.73
C ARG A 382 -8.58 -14.21 16.83
N GLN A 383 -8.00 -15.13 16.06
CA GLN A 383 -6.91 -14.82 15.14
C GLN A 383 -7.38 -13.90 14.00
N HIS A 384 -8.54 -14.16 13.40
CA HIS A 384 -9.11 -13.31 12.37
C HIS A 384 -9.49 -11.92 12.88
N LEU A 385 -10.06 -11.84 14.10
CA LEU A 385 -10.34 -10.57 14.77
C LEU A 385 -9.05 -9.78 15.01
N SER A 386 -7.98 -10.45 15.45
CA SER A 386 -6.66 -9.83 15.60
C SER A 386 -6.17 -9.23 14.28
N TYR A 387 -6.24 -9.96 13.15
CA TYR A 387 -5.87 -9.41 11.85
C TYR A 387 -6.71 -8.18 11.46
N MET A 388 -8.02 -8.22 11.72
CA MET A 388 -8.93 -7.11 11.42
C MET A 388 -8.60 -5.87 12.26
N LEU A 389 -8.44 -6.02 13.57
CA LEU A 389 -8.09 -4.92 14.47
C LEU A 389 -6.74 -4.31 14.13
N VAL A 390 -5.74 -5.14 13.80
CA VAL A 390 -4.42 -4.67 13.35
C VAL A 390 -4.52 -3.88 12.05
N THR A 391 -5.37 -4.33 11.13
CA THR A 391 -5.59 -3.66 9.85
C THR A 391 -6.29 -2.33 10.04
N ALA A 392 -7.38 -2.32 10.81
CA ALA A 392 -8.12 -1.12 11.15
C ALA A 392 -7.25 -0.11 11.88
N PHE A 393 -6.48 -0.57 12.87
CA PHE A 393 -5.52 0.25 13.60
C PHE A 393 -4.52 0.93 12.64
N HIS A 394 -3.89 0.17 11.74
CA HIS A 394 -2.93 0.72 10.79
C HIS A 394 -3.58 1.75 9.84
N VAL A 395 -4.75 1.42 9.28
CA VAL A 395 -5.50 2.31 8.38
C VAL A 395 -5.92 3.60 9.07
N VAL A 396 -6.54 3.53 10.25
CA VAL A 396 -7.00 4.71 11.00
C VAL A 396 -5.83 5.62 11.35
N THR A 397 -4.73 5.03 11.82
CA THR A 397 -3.55 5.79 12.25
C THR A 397 -2.82 6.41 11.05
N GLU A 398 -2.95 5.89 9.82
CA GLU A 398 -2.31 6.45 8.61
C GLU A 398 -3.22 7.42 7.84
N LEU A 399 -4.55 7.23 7.87
CA LEU A 399 -5.49 7.97 7.03
C LEU A 399 -6.29 9.06 7.76
N LYS A 400 -6.47 8.95 9.09
CA LYS A 400 -7.23 9.94 9.87
C LYS A 400 -6.29 10.74 10.76
N ASP A 401 -6.05 10.23 11.97
CA ASP A 401 -5.13 10.80 12.92
C ASP A 401 -4.67 9.70 13.88
N VAL A 402 -3.49 9.87 14.42
CA VAL A 402 -2.84 8.98 15.37
C VAL A 402 -3.66 8.85 16.64
N LYS A 403 -4.28 9.94 17.11
CA LYS A 403 -5.18 9.91 18.28
C LYS A 403 -6.36 8.98 18.08
N SER A 404 -6.91 8.93 16.87
CA SER A 404 -8.03 8.03 16.54
C SER A 404 -7.64 6.54 16.60
N GLY A 405 -6.34 6.22 16.56
CA GLY A 405 -5.82 4.86 16.72
C GLY A 405 -5.65 4.42 18.18
N LEU A 406 -5.54 5.36 19.13
CA LEU A 406 -5.30 5.05 20.56
C LEU A 406 -6.42 4.20 21.18
N PRO A 407 -7.73 4.45 20.94
CA PRO A 407 -8.79 3.60 21.48
C PRO A 407 -8.72 2.15 20.97
N ILE A 408 -8.29 1.95 19.72
CA ILE A 408 -8.11 0.61 19.16
C ILE A 408 -6.95 -0.09 19.88
N LEU A 409 -5.84 0.62 20.11
CA LEU A 409 -4.72 0.08 20.88
C LEU A 409 -5.14 -0.29 22.30
N GLN A 410 -5.84 0.61 23.00
CA GLN A 410 -6.35 0.37 24.35
C GLN A 410 -7.23 -0.87 24.39
N TYR A 411 -8.19 -1.00 23.45
CA TYR A 411 -9.03 -2.20 23.33
C TYR A 411 -8.18 -3.46 23.12
N MET A 412 -7.16 -3.43 22.26
CA MET A 412 -6.30 -4.57 22.03
C MET A 412 -5.50 -4.95 23.28
N THR A 413 -4.99 -3.97 24.03
CA THR A 413 -4.28 -4.19 25.29
C THR A 413 -5.20 -4.78 26.36
N THR A 414 -6.37 -4.18 26.60
CA THR A 414 -7.34 -4.64 27.61
C THR A 414 -7.85 -6.07 27.34
N ASN A 415 -7.96 -6.45 26.07
CA ASN A 415 -8.45 -7.78 25.67
C ASN A 415 -7.33 -8.79 25.38
N ASN A 416 -6.07 -8.49 25.76
CA ASN A 416 -4.90 -9.35 25.50
C ASN A 416 -4.76 -9.77 24.02
N ILE A 417 -5.16 -8.90 23.09
CA ILE A 417 -5.05 -9.12 21.64
C ILE A 417 -3.64 -8.69 21.23
N GLY A 418 -2.69 -9.62 21.42
CA GLY A 418 -1.23 -9.49 21.25
C GLY A 418 -0.76 -8.23 20.53
N VAL A 419 -0.55 -7.15 21.27
CA VAL A 419 0.06 -5.89 20.80
C VAL A 419 1.56 -6.11 20.77
N THR A 420 2.15 -6.12 19.58
CA THR A 420 3.60 -6.29 19.43
C THR A 420 4.33 -4.95 19.54
N PHE A 421 5.61 -4.98 19.96
CA PHE A 421 6.48 -3.80 19.99
C PHE A 421 6.44 -2.98 18.69
N SER A 422 6.45 -3.66 17.54
CA SER A 422 6.34 -3.03 16.22
C SER A 422 5.14 -2.07 16.08
N ARG A 423 4.01 -2.37 16.74
CA ARG A 423 2.81 -1.52 16.74
C ARG A 423 2.98 -0.31 17.65
N TYR A 424 3.52 -0.50 18.84
CA TYR A 424 3.89 0.57 19.76
C TYR A 424 4.87 1.55 19.10
N HIS A 425 5.93 1.05 18.48
CA HIS A 425 6.88 1.86 17.74
C HIS A 425 6.21 2.62 16.58
N THR A 426 5.26 2.00 15.85
CA THR A 426 4.51 2.68 14.79
C THR A 426 3.72 3.87 15.32
N ILE A 427 3.11 3.75 16.51
CA ILE A 427 2.38 4.83 17.18
C ILE A 427 3.33 5.94 17.61
N LEU A 428 4.38 5.60 18.37
CA LEU A 428 5.37 6.57 18.85
C LEU A 428 5.91 7.40 17.68
N ARG A 429 6.28 6.74 16.58
CA ARG A 429 6.79 7.40 15.38
C ARG A 429 5.83 8.42 14.82
N LYS A 430 4.54 8.14 14.86
CA LYS A 430 3.53 9.04 14.31
C LYS A 430 3.11 10.14 15.27
N LEU A 431 2.94 9.84 16.55
CA LEU A 431 2.69 10.86 17.57
C LEU A 431 3.79 11.93 17.52
N ARG A 432 5.05 11.48 17.42
CA ARG A 432 6.19 12.38 17.18
C ARG A 432 6.07 13.18 15.88
N ARG A 433 5.61 12.56 14.78
CA ARG A 433 5.44 13.26 13.49
C ARG A 433 4.33 14.31 13.54
N SER A 434 3.28 14.04 14.32
CA SER A 434 2.12 14.92 14.56
C SER A 434 2.33 15.93 15.70
N LEU A 435 3.50 15.95 16.35
CA LEU A 435 3.83 16.85 17.47
C LEU A 435 2.96 16.64 18.71
N LEU A 436 2.47 15.42 18.91
CA LEU A 436 1.62 15.00 20.03
C LEU A 436 2.49 14.44 21.14
N TYR A 437 3.08 15.34 21.94
CA TYR A 437 4.10 15.00 22.93
C TYR A 437 3.54 14.29 24.17
N ASP A 438 2.39 14.73 24.66
CA ASP A 438 1.78 14.19 25.88
C ASP A 438 1.25 12.77 25.65
N GLU A 439 0.61 12.55 24.49
CA GLU A 439 0.19 11.22 24.06
C GLU A 439 1.39 10.32 23.79
N PHE A 440 2.50 10.85 23.26
CA PHE A 440 3.73 10.07 23.08
C PHE A 440 4.24 9.57 24.43
N SER A 441 4.32 10.46 25.44
CA SER A 441 4.74 10.09 26.79
C SER A 441 3.80 9.07 27.41
N THR A 442 2.49 9.23 27.24
CA THR A 442 1.48 8.30 27.77
C THR A 442 1.65 6.90 27.17
N VAL A 443 1.86 6.81 25.85
CA VAL A 443 2.07 5.53 25.17
C VAL A 443 3.40 4.90 25.59
N LEU A 444 4.46 5.69 25.75
CA LEU A 444 5.76 5.20 26.20
C LEU A 444 5.70 4.66 27.65
N ASN A 445 5.04 5.40 28.54
CA ASN A 445 4.85 5.01 29.94
C ASN A 445 3.96 3.77 30.09
N GLY A 446 3.07 3.51 29.13
CA GLY A 446 2.27 2.30 29.06
C GLY A 446 3.00 1.07 28.51
N MET A 447 4.28 1.18 28.12
CA MET A 447 5.10 0.04 27.70
C MET A 447 5.86 -0.52 28.89
N ASP A 448 5.84 -1.84 29.04
CA ASP A 448 6.75 -2.52 29.97
C ASP A 448 8.16 -2.62 29.35
N LEU A 449 9.03 -1.68 29.73
CA LEU A 449 10.41 -1.59 29.23
C LEU A 449 11.26 -2.80 29.65
N LYS A 450 10.86 -3.57 30.68
CA LYS A 450 11.61 -4.76 31.13
C LYS A 450 11.41 -5.95 30.20
N LEU A 451 10.27 -6.03 29.51
CA LEU A 451 9.96 -7.10 28.56
C LEU A 451 10.57 -6.88 27.17
N LEU A 452 11.13 -5.69 26.90
CA LEU A 452 11.75 -5.37 25.61
C LEU A 452 13.15 -5.98 25.48
N THR A 453 13.46 -6.49 24.29
CA THR A 453 14.81 -6.92 23.95
C THR A 453 15.77 -5.73 23.84
N ARG A 454 17.09 -5.95 23.92
CA ARG A 454 18.11 -4.89 23.81
C ARG A 454 17.97 -4.08 22.51
N GLU A 455 17.64 -4.74 21.40
CA GLU A 455 17.39 -4.09 20.11
C GLU A 455 16.14 -3.21 20.13
N GLU A 456 15.05 -3.68 20.75
CA GLU A 456 13.81 -2.90 20.88
C GLU A 456 13.99 -1.69 21.78
N LYS A 457 14.77 -1.83 22.87
CA LYS A 457 15.17 -0.71 23.74
C LYS A 457 15.95 0.35 22.98
N LEU A 458 16.90 -0.06 22.13
CA LEU A 458 17.65 0.86 21.27
C LEU A 458 16.72 1.62 20.30
N ILE A 459 15.73 0.94 19.72
CA ILE A 459 14.72 1.57 18.87
C ILE A 459 13.89 2.61 19.64
N VAL A 460 13.50 2.31 20.89
CA VAL A 460 12.79 3.25 21.75
C VAL A 460 13.65 4.47 22.07
N ALA A 461 14.90 4.25 22.47
CA ALA A 461 15.85 5.32 22.77
C ALA A 461 16.04 6.25 21.56
N GLU A 462 16.23 5.70 20.36
CA GLU A 462 16.29 6.50 19.13
C GLU A 462 15.03 7.34 18.89
N GLU A 463 13.84 6.80 19.19
CA GLU A 463 12.59 7.50 18.98
C GLU A 463 12.38 8.63 20.01
N ILE A 464 12.87 8.45 21.24
CA ILE A 464 12.96 9.51 22.25
C ILE A 464 13.91 10.61 21.78
N LEU A 465 15.12 10.26 21.32
CA LEU A 465 16.07 11.25 20.78
C LEU A 465 15.47 12.04 19.61
N ARG A 466 14.72 11.38 18.72
CA ARG A 466 14.01 12.06 17.62
C ARG A 466 12.90 12.97 18.11
N LEU A 467 12.25 12.66 19.23
CA LEU A 467 11.25 13.52 19.87
C LEU A 467 11.91 14.77 20.44
N ILE A 468 12.97 14.59 21.24
CA ILE A 468 13.74 15.67 21.87
C ILE A 468 14.31 16.61 20.80
N LYS A 469 14.95 16.06 19.77
CA LYS A 469 15.44 16.82 18.62
C LYS A 469 14.36 17.66 17.93
N ARG A 470 13.11 17.19 17.91
CA ARG A 470 12.00 17.91 17.26
C ARG A 470 11.40 18.99 18.16
N ARG A 471 11.43 18.79 19.49
CA ARG A 471 10.99 19.76 20.50
C ARG A 471 12.04 20.85 20.74
N TYR A 472 13.33 20.50 20.68
CA TYR A 472 14.47 21.37 20.92
C TYR A 472 15.47 21.31 19.74
N PRO A 473 15.10 21.81 18.54
CA PRO A 473 15.90 21.64 17.33
C PRO A 473 17.25 22.37 17.32
N THR A 474 17.46 23.29 18.26
CA THR A 474 18.56 24.26 18.26
C THR A 474 19.33 24.26 19.58
N SER A 475 18.92 23.40 20.51
CA SER A 475 19.49 23.26 21.86
C SER A 475 20.23 21.92 21.97
N PRO A 476 21.47 21.81 21.42
CA PRO A 476 22.24 20.57 21.43
C PRO A 476 22.54 20.04 22.84
N LYS A 477 22.62 20.92 23.85
CA LYS A 477 22.84 20.52 25.26
C LYS A 477 21.82 19.51 25.75
N VAL A 478 20.53 19.74 25.47
CA VAL A 478 19.44 18.85 25.88
C VAL A 478 19.63 17.46 25.27
N LEU A 479 19.86 17.40 23.95
CA LEU A 479 20.03 16.13 23.25
C LEU A 479 21.29 15.37 23.75
N LEU A 480 22.38 16.09 24.00
CA LEU A 480 23.63 15.53 24.53
C LEU A 480 23.45 14.94 25.94
N GLY A 481 22.66 15.58 26.81
CA GLY A 481 22.32 15.05 28.14
C GLY A 481 21.56 13.73 28.07
N TYR A 482 20.62 13.57 27.13
CA TYR A 482 19.93 12.30 26.90
C TYR A 482 20.86 11.23 26.32
N VAL A 483 21.76 11.60 25.40
CA VAL A 483 22.73 10.64 24.84
C VAL A 483 23.71 10.17 25.91
N GLY A 484 24.22 11.08 26.75
CA GLY A 484 25.10 10.72 27.86
C GLY A 484 24.44 9.77 28.86
N ALA A 485 23.14 9.95 29.14
CA ALA A 485 22.38 9.11 30.06
C ALA A 485 22.04 7.72 29.48
N MET A 486 21.51 7.66 28.25
CA MET A 486 21.08 6.40 27.63
C MET A 486 22.25 5.53 27.16
N PHE A 487 23.31 6.17 26.65
CA PHE A 487 24.43 5.49 26.00
C PHE A 487 25.71 5.55 26.85
N GLY A 488 25.62 5.79 28.16
CA GLY A 488 26.76 6.20 29.00
C GLY A 488 27.97 5.24 29.09
N LYS A 489 27.86 3.98 28.62
CA LYS A 489 28.98 3.02 28.60
C LYS A 489 29.34 2.65 27.16
N CYS A 490 30.58 2.94 26.76
CA CYS A 490 31.23 2.38 25.58
C CYS A 490 32.40 1.50 26.04
N GLU A 491 32.74 0.43 25.31
CA GLU A 491 33.86 -0.45 25.69
C GLU A 491 35.22 0.28 25.73
N SER A 492 35.33 1.41 25.02
CA SER A 492 36.55 2.22 24.87
C SER A 492 36.59 3.51 25.72
N GLY A 493 35.60 3.76 26.58
CA GLY A 493 35.51 4.96 27.41
C GLY A 493 34.07 5.40 27.71
N THR A 494 33.87 6.61 28.25
CA THR A 494 32.51 7.14 28.35
C THR A 494 32.05 7.63 26.97
N THR A 495 30.76 7.50 26.66
CA THR A 495 30.22 8.03 25.39
C THR A 495 30.48 9.53 25.24
N LEU A 496 30.56 10.27 26.34
CA LEU A 496 30.91 11.68 26.33
C LEU A 496 32.35 11.91 25.85
N ASP A 497 33.29 11.02 26.15
CA ASP A 497 34.66 11.12 25.66
C ASP A 497 34.69 10.96 24.15
N VAL A 498 33.99 9.96 23.61
CA VAL A 498 33.85 9.73 22.16
C VAL A 498 33.23 10.95 21.47
N LEU A 499 32.18 11.53 22.04
CA LEU A 499 31.56 12.75 21.52
C LEU A 499 32.50 13.98 21.59
N ASN A 500 33.37 14.04 22.60
CA ASN A 500 34.41 15.04 22.71
C ASN A 500 35.46 14.88 21.60
N GLU A 501 35.86 13.64 21.28
CA GLU A 501 36.78 13.35 20.16
C GLU A 501 36.22 13.74 18.79
N MET A 502 34.91 13.60 18.62
CA MET A 502 34.20 14.03 17.40
C MET A 502 33.98 15.55 17.34
N GLY A 503 34.39 16.31 18.37
CA GLY A 503 34.20 17.75 18.46
C GLY A 503 32.75 18.19 18.69
N LEU A 504 31.83 17.27 18.99
CA LEU A 504 30.39 17.56 19.15
C LEU A 504 30.05 18.33 20.43
N LEU A 505 30.94 18.31 21.43
CA LEU A 505 30.77 19.02 22.70
C LEU A 505 31.33 20.46 22.69
N SER A 506 32.23 20.80 21.77
CA SER A 506 32.87 22.11 21.69
C SER A 506 31.87 23.25 21.56
N TRP A 507 31.04 23.19 20.53
CA TRP A 507 30.10 24.25 20.20
C TRP A 507 29.07 24.49 21.31
N PRO A 508 28.40 23.46 21.87
CA PRO A 508 27.38 23.68 22.89
C PRO A 508 27.91 24.22 24.22
N TYR A 509 29.13 23.85 24.63
CA TYR A 509 29.63 24.12 25.99
C TYR A 509 30.71 25.20 26.05
N GLU A 510 31.65 25.23 25.11
CA GLU A 510 32.76 26.20 25.09
C GLU A 510 32.65 27.23 23.95
N LYS A 511 31.63 27.12 23.07
CA LYS A 511 31.43 27.94 21.85
C LYS A 511 32.61 27.93 20.87
N THR A 512 33.57 27.05 21.09
CA THR A 512 34.66 26.76 20.16
C THR A 512 34.12 25.87 19.03
N HIS A 513 34.67 26.03 17.82
CA HIS A 513 34.35 25.12 16.72
C HIS A 513 35.28 23.90 16.80
N TYR A 514 34.70 22.69 16.77
CA TYR A 514 35.39 21.41 16.53
C TYR A 514 36.60 21.06 17.44
N SER A 515 36.86 21.79 18.52
CA SER A 515 37.93 21.46 19.49
C SER A 515 37.48 20.42 20.51
N LYS A 516 38.41 19.86 21.28
CA LYS A 516 38.03 19.09 22.48
C LYS A 516 37.73 20.08 23.60
N ILE A 517 36.68 19.81 24.39
CA ILE A 517 36.41 20.55 25.63
C ILE A 517 37.31 20.05 26.74
N SER A 518 37.56 20.91 27.72
CA SER A 518 38.52 20.70 28.80
C SER A 518 38.07 19.62 29.81
N SER A 519 36.76 19.45 30.01
CA SER A 519 36.19 18.41 30.88
C SER A 519 34.80 17.98 30.43
N THR A 520 34.54 16.68 30.37
CA THR A 520 33.23 16.10 30.04
C THR A 520 32.22 16.18 31.19
N ASN A 521 32.65 16.52 32.41
CA ASN A 521 31.79 16.67 33.60
C ASN A 521 30.87 17.89 33.55
N VAL A 522 31.07 18.80 32.60
CA VAL A 522 30.22 19.98 32.37
C VAL A 522 28.88 19.59 31.72
N VAL A 523 28.75 18.36 31.23
CA VAL A 523 27.54 17.86 30.58
C VAL A 523 26.53 17.39 31.63
N GLU A 524 25.41 18.09 31.75
CA GLU A 524 24.28 17.67 32.59
C GLU A 524 23.56 16.45 31.97
N LEU A 525 23.56 15.32 32.70
CA LEU A 525 22.89 14.09 32.28
C LEU A 525 21.38 14.19 32.50
N ALA A 526 20.60 13.70 31.54
CA ALA A 526 19.15 13.61 31.68
C ALA A 526 18.76 12.48 32.65
N ASN A 527 17.67 12.66 33.40
CA ASN A 527 17.07 11.58 34.20
C ASN A 527 16.30 10.63 33.27
N VAL A 528 16.77 9.39 33.13
CA VAL A 528 16.21 8.36 32.24
C VAL A 528 16.01 7.08 33.06
N ASP A 529 14.94 6.34 32.76
CA ASP A 529 14.69 5.02 33.35
C ASP A 529 15.91 4.09 33.19
N GLU A 530 16.32 3.42 34.27
CA GLU A 530 17.48 2.53 34.30
C GLU A 530 17.41 1.42 33.23
N ALA A 531 16.21 0.98 32.85
CA ALA A 531 16.00 -0.04 31.83
C ALA A 531 16.44 0.41 30.42
N LEU A 532 16.57 1.72 30.18
CA LEU A 532 17.05 2.34 28.94
C LEU A 532 18.51 2.83 29.03
N GLY A 533 19.19 2.60 30.15
CA GLY A 533 20.61 2.92 30.33
C GLY A 533 21.54 1.83 29.76
N GLY A 534 22.79 2.22 29.48
CA GLY A 534 23.85 1.29 29.06
C GLY A 534 23.70 0.73 27.63
N LEU A 535 23.04 1.48 26.73
CA LEU A 535 22.93 1.11 25.32
C LEU A 535 24.20 1.48 24.54
N ASP A 536 24.48 0.75 23.46
CA ASP A 536 25.66 1.00 22.62
C ASP A 536 25.43 2.19 21.68
N LEU A 537 26.41 3.08 21.61
CA LEU A 537 26.39 4.23 20.70
C LEU A 537 26.38 3.76 19.24
N ASN A 538 25.48 4.31 18.42
CA ASN A 538 25.35 3.96 17.01
C ASN A 538 25.40 5.19 16.08
N CYS A 539 25.70 4.96 14.80
CA CYS A 539 25.76 6.04 13.80
C CYS A 539 24.41 6.76 13.58
N THR A 540 23.27 6.10 13.85
CA THR A 540 21.96 6.77 13.77
C THR A 540 21.84 7.91 14.78
N THR A 541 22.28 7.66 16.02
CA THR A 541 22.33 8.60 17.13
C THR A 541 23.28 9.75 16.84
N LEU A 542 24.48 9.45 16.33
CA LEU A 542 25.45 10.46 15.88
C LEU A 542 24.87 11.38 14.80
N GLY A 543 24.15 10.81 13.83
CA GLY A 543 23.48 11.61 12.81
C GLY A 543 22.42 12.57 13.38
N HIS A 544 21.72 12.19 14.46
CA HIS A 544 20.81 13.11 15.15
C HIS A 544 21.55 14.24 15.86
N LEU A 545 22.70 13.95 16.48
CA LEU A 545 23.55 14.95 17.13
C LEU A 545 24.12 15.97 16.14
N TYR A 546 24.77 15.50 15.07
CA TYR A 546 25.29 16.38 14.02
C TYR A 546 24.22 17.32 13.47
N GLU A 547 23.01 16.81 13.24
CA GLU A 547 21.92 17.63 12.70
C GLU A 547 21.50 18.76 13.66
N VAL A 548 21.47 18.53 14.98
CA VAL A 548 21.12 19.58 15.97
C VAL A 548 22.28 20.55 16.19
N VAL A 549 23.52 20.06 16.24
CA VAL A 549 24.72 20.90 16.36
C VAL A 549 24.86 21.83 15.16
N PHE A 550 24.71 21.32 13.93
CA PHE A 550 24.78 22.14 12.73
C PHE A 550 23.62 23.15 12.64
N ARG A 551 22.40 22.78 13.04
CA ARG A 551 21.30 23.75 13.13
C ARG A 551 21.58 24.87 14.14
N SER A 552 22.07 24.51 15.33
CA SER A 552 22.44 25.46 16.36
C SER A 552 23.54 26.42 15.87
N LEU A 553 24.61 25.88 15.26
CA LEU A 553 25.68 26.67 14.64
C LEU A 553 25.12 27.69 13.64
N LYS A 554 24.25 27.22 12.74
CA LYS A 554 23.66 28.06 11.69
C LYS A 554 22.83 29.22 12.22
N GLU A 555 22.02 28.99 13.25
CA GLU A 555 21.19 30.05 13.83
C GLU A 555 22.02 31.13 14.52
N HIS A 556 23.13 30.75 15.15
CA HIS A 556 23.99 31.70 15.85
C HIS A 556 24.93 32.46 14.90
N THR A 557 25.34 31.87 13.78
CA THR A 557 26.22 32.52 12.80
C THR A 557 25.46 33.33 11.74
N GLY A 558 24.14 33.18 11.61
CA GLY A 558 23.30 33.96 10.70
C GLY A 558 23.46 33.67 9.20
N TYR A 559 24.42 32.82 8.80
CA TYR A 559 24.77 32.51 7.40
C TYR A 559 24.89 30.99 7.14
N GLN A 560 25.04 30.61 5.87
CA GLN A 560 25.33 29.21 5.50
C GLN A 560 26.58 28.70 6.23
N LEU A 561 26.50 27.49 6.78
CA LEU A 561 27.68 26.80 7.32
C LEU A 561 28.74 26.69 6.25
N ASP A 562 29.93 27.21 6.55
CA ASP A 562 31.08 27.11 5.65
C ASP A 562 31.44 25.64 5.40
N ALA A 563 31.71 25.31 4.13
CA ALA A 563 32.16 23.99 3.70
C ALA A 563 33.43 23.55 4.43
N SER A 564 34.31 24.49 4.76
CA SER A 564 35.55 24.21 5.48
C SER A 564 35.29 23.67 6.90
N ILE A 565 34.29 24.21 7.59
CA ILE A 565 33.89 23.79 8.94
C ILE A 565 33.25 22.41 8.89
N LEU A 566 32.33 22.18 7.94
CA LEU A 566 31.70 20.87 7.75
C LEU A 566 32.73 19.79 7.40
N MET A 567 33.73 20.13 6.59
CA MET A 567 34.82 19.21 6.24
C MET A 567 35.68 18.84 7.45
N LYS A 568 35.96 19.77 8.37
CA LYS A 568 36.68 19.47 9.61
C LYS A 568 35.91 18.51 10.52
N TYR A 569 34.60 18.74 10.70
CA TYR A 569 33.74 17.79 11.44
C TYR A 569 33.71 16.41 10.77
N TYR A 570 33.73 16.36 9.45
CA TYR A 570 33.77 15.10 8.71
C TYR A 570 35.09 14.34 8.90
N LEU A 571 36.24 15.02 8.87
CA LEU A 571 37.54 14.40 9.13
C LEU A 571 37.66 13.87 10.57
N LEU A 572 37.08 14.58 11.55
CA LEU A 572 37.01 14.09 12.94
C LEU A 572 36.11 12.85 13.05
N PHE A 573 34.98 12.84 12.34
CA PHE A 573 34.10 11.68 12.25
C PHE A 573 34.81 10.45 11.64
N GLU A 574 35.51 10.64 10.52
CA GLU A 574 36.32 9.61 9.85
C GLU A 574 37.39 9.01 10.77
N LYS A 575 38.14 9.88 11.46
CA LYS A 575 39.17 9.47 12.43
C LYS A 575 38.55 8.67 13.58
N CYS A 576 37.39 9.10 14.07
CA CYS A 576 36.71 8.43 15.17
C CYS A 576 36.17 7.05 14.77
N LEU A 577 35.61 6.89 13.56
CA LEU A 577 35.19 5.58 13.06
C LEU A 577 36.36 4.59 12.91
N THR A 578 37.53 5.08 12.50
CA THR A 578 38.75 4.27 12.42
C THR A 578 39.20 3.81 13.81
N ASN A 579 39.11 4.68 14.81
CA ASN A 579 39.53 4.41 16.19
C ASN A 579 38.54 3.56 16.98
N HIS A 580 37.25 3.58 16.61
CA HIS A 580 36.16 2.90 17.31
C HIS A 580 35.36 2.01 16.34
N PRO A 581 35.93 0.90 15.84
CA PRO A 581 35.28 0.04 14.84
C PRO A 581 34.01 -0.66 15.35
N GLN A 582 33.80 -0.70 16.68
CA GLN A 582 32.61 -1.26 17.33
C GLN A 582 31.34 -0.42 17.06
N ILE A 583 31.46 0.84 16.64
CA ILE A 583 30.30 1.68 16.34
C ILE A 583 29.65 1.15 15.06
N ASN A 584 28.44 0.58 15.21
CA ASN A 584 27.70 0.04 14.08
C ASN A 584 27.42 1.12 13.02
N PHE A 585 28.00 0.94 11.84
CA PHE A 585 27.99 1.95 10.79
C PHE A 585 26.62 2.06 10.12
N SER A 586 26.14 3.29 9.96
CA SER A 586 24.91 3.62 9.22
C SER A 586 25.11 4.89 8.40
N ASP A 587 24.31 5.06 7.35
CA ASP A 587 24.45 6.16 6.38
C ASP A 587 23.93 7.50 6.91
N ARG A 588 23.38 7.52 8.13
CA ARG A 588 22.66 8.68 8.67
C ARG A 588 23.56 9.90 8.87
N PRO A 589 24.77 9.83 9.45
CA PRO A 589 25.65 10.99 9.57
C PRO A 589 26.02 11.56 8.20
N ILE A 590 26.33 10.68 7.24
CA ILE A 590 26.71 11.05 5.87
C ILE A 590 25.56 11.74 5.14
N THR A 591 24.34 11.23 5.33
CA THR A 591 23.10 11.88 4.88
C THR A 591 23.00 13.31 5.42
N VAL A 592 23.36 13.54 6.69
CA VAL A 592 23.32 14.87 7.31
C VAL A 592 24.39 15.81 6.74
N PHE A 593 25.62 15.32 6.51
CA PHE A 593 26.68 16.11 5.86
C PHE A 593 26.28 16.51 4.42
N ILE A 594 25.83 15.54 3.63
CA ILE A 594 25.37 15.77 2.25
C ILE A 594 24.17 16.73 2.23
N ASP A 595 23.21 16.58 3.15
CA ASP A 595 22.05 17.47 3.25
C ASP A 595 22.47 18.91 3.54
N HIS A 596 23.40 19.17 4.47
CA HIS A 596 23.84 20.53 4.78
C HIS A 596 24.70 21.15 3.67
N LEU A 597 25.40 20.33 2.88
CA LEU A 597 26.21 20.80 1.75
C LEU A 597 25.38 21.09 0.50
N ILE A 598 24.26 20.38 0.29
CA ILE A 598 23.46 20.42 -0.95
C ILE A 598 22.11 21.10 -0.80
N ARG A 599 21.39 20.94 0.34
CA ARG A 599 20.02 21.47 0.48
C ARG A 599 20.04 22.94 0.89
N ALA A 600 19.63 23.80 -0.04
CA ALA A 600 19.20 25.16 0.25
C ALA A 600 17.93 25.13 1.13
N GLN A 601 17.83 26.10 2.05
CA GLN A 601 16.78 26.18 3.06
C GLN A 601 15.39 26.51 2.52
N ASP A 602 15.28 26.89 1.24
CA ASP A 602 14.01 27.33 0.68
C ASP A 602 13.52 26.37 -0.42
N PRO A 603 12.51 25.54 -0.15
CA PRO A 603 11.92 24.65 -1.16
C PRO A 603 11.23 25.41 -2.30
N LEU A 604 11.11 26.74 -2.21
CA LEU A 604 10.50 27.62 -3.21
C LEU A 604 11.51 28.29 -4.16
N SER A 605 12.81 28.24 -3.89
CA SER A 605 13.82 28.86 -4.76
C SER A 605 14.35 27.86 -5.80
N GLU A 606 13.79 27.92 -7.01
CA GLU A 606 14.21 27.11 -8.16
C GLU A 606 15.59 27.53 -8.74
N LEU A 607 16.25 28.55 -8.16
CA LEU A 607 17.44 29.20 -8.73
C LEU A 607 18.68 29.25 -7.81
N TYR A 608 18.74 28.44 -6.74
CA TYR A 608 19.94 28.42 -5.91
C TYR A 608 21.07 27.57 -6.54
N LYS A 609 22.16 28.23 -6.94
CA LYS A 609 23.39 27.58 -7.42
C LYS A 609 24.22 27.10 -6.23
N ILE A 610 24.50 25.80 -6.17
CA ILE A 610 25.42 25.24 -5.17
C ILE A 610 26.85 25.73 -5.48
N SER A 611 27.62 26.10 -4.45
CA SER A 611 29.00 26.56 -4.66
C SER A 611 29.88 25.39 -5.13
N LYS A 612 30.91 25.68 -5.95
CA LYS A 612 31.88 24.68 -6.40
C LYS A 612 32.63 24.01 -5.22
N LEU A 613 32.85 24.77 -4.14
CA LEU A 613 33.48 24.25 -2.91
C LEU A 613 32.57 23.23 -2.21
N ASN A 614 31.27 23.51 -2.08
CA ASN A 614 30.32 22.57 -1.48
C ASN A 614 30.22 21.29 -2.33
N TYR A 615 30.16 21.44 -3.66
CA TYR A 615 30.12 20.30 -4.59
C TYR A 615 31.38 19.43 -4.47
N ASN A 616 32.57 20.02 -4.40
CA ASN A 616 33.81 19.26 -4.21
C ASN A 616 33.87 18.53 -2.86
N CYS A 617 33.41 19.17 -1.78
CA CYS A 617 33.34 18.53 -0.46
C CYS A 617 32.40 17.32 -0.48
N VAL A 618 31.25 17.46 -1.14
CA VAL A 618 30.29 16.38 -1.33
C VAL A 618 30.88 15.20 -2.11
N LYS A 619 31.63 15.46 -3.20
CA LYS A 619 32.29 14.40 -3.97
C LYS A 619 33.26 13.61 -3.09
N ARG A 620 34.05 14.30 -2.27
CA ARG A 620 35.00 13.67 -1.33
C ARG A 620 34.29 12.85 -0.26
N VAL A 621 33.20 13.36 0.31
CA VAL A 621 32.36 12.61 1.27
C VAL A 621 31.78 11.35 0.62
N PHE A 622 31.31 11.45 -0.63
CA PHE A 622 30.80 10.30 -1.39
C PHE A 622 31.87 9.27 -1.71
N GLU A 623 33.06 9.69 -2.15
CA GLU A 623 34.17 8.78 -2.52
C GLU A 623 34.62 7.94 -1.32
N PHE A 624 34.82 8.58 -0.16
CA PHE A 624 35.12 7.86 1.08
C PHE A 624 33.97 6.93 1.46
N TYR A 625 32.73 7.41 1.40
CA TYR A 625 31.56 6.61 1.71
C TYR A 625 31.44 5.38 0.83
N SER A 626 31.61 5.51 -0.48
CA SER A 626 31.51 4.40 -1.43
C SER A 626 32.56 3.33 -1.17
N ASN A 627 33.73 3.71 -0.66
CA ASN A 627 34.81 2.78 -0.33
C ASN A 627 34.57 2.09 1.03
N PHE A 628 34.06 2.81 2.03
CA PHE A 628 33.80 2.27 3.37
C PHE A 628 32.54 1.38 3.43
N SER A 629 31.53 1.68 2.59
CA SER A 629 30.20 1.05 2.60
C SER A 629 30.05 -0.21 1.74
N ILE A 630 31.15 -0.73 1.19
CA ILE A 630 31.13 -1.90 0.28
C ILE A 630 30.41 -3.10 0.94
N ASN A 631 30.51 -3.25 2.27
CA ASN A 631 29.91 -4.35 3.04
C ASN A 631 28.50 -4.07 3.62
N LEU A 632 27.92 -2.88 3.42
CA LEU A 632 26.60 -2.56 3.97
C LEU A 632 25.46 -3.22 3.17
N LYS A 633 24.46 -3.73 3.91
CA LYS A 633 23.19 -4.20 3.35
C LYS A 633 22.42 -3.02 2.75
N SER A 634 21.70 -3.27 1.66
CA SER A 634 20.96 -2.26 0.90
C SER A 634 19.89 -1.48 1.66
N GLU A 635 19.42 -2.02 2.78
CA GLU A 635 18.32 -1.47 3.57
C GLU A 635 18.68 -0.18 4.36
N HIS A 636 19.97 0.15 4.45
CA HIS A 636 20.45 1.30 5.25
C HIS A 636 20.66 2.60 4.45
N ILE A 637 20.54 2.55 3.12
CA ILE A 637 20.89 3.64 2.20
C ILE A 637 19.70 4.59 1.96
N ASP A 638 19.84 5.87 2.37
CA ASP A 638 18.84 6.91 2.06
C ASP A 638 18.97 7.39 0.61
N CYS A 639 18.18 6.81 -0.28
CA CYS A 639 18.18 7.13 -1.71
C CYS A 639 17.89 8.60 -2.05
N ARG A 640 17.26 9.38 -1.16
CA ARG A 640 16.85 10.77 -1.46
C ARG A 640 18.03 11.71 -1.66
N ASN A 641 19.12 11.45 -0.95
CA ASN A 641 20.31 12.29 -1.05
C ASN A 641 21.08 11.98 -2.33
N PHE A 642 21.13 10.71 -2.72
CA PHE A 642 21.69 10.31 -4.01
C PHE A 642 20.85 10.79 -5.19
N GLU A 643 19.52 10.82 -5.08
CA GLU A 643 18.64 11.47 -6.07
C GLU A 643 19.06 12.94 -6.27
N LYS A 644 19.24 13.70 -5.19
CA LYS A 644 19.62 15.11 -5.28
C LYS A 644 21.06 15.32 -5.76
N LEU A 645 21.97 14.42 -5.40
CA LEU A 645 23.35 14.39 -5.90
C LEU A 645 23.38 14.23 -7.42
N ILE A 646 22.64 13.25 -7.94
CA ILE A 646 22.53 12.99 -9.38
C ILE A 646 21.94 14.22 -10.09
N GLU A 647 20.83 14.76 -9.60
CA GLU A 647 20.21 15.98 -10.16
C GLU A 647 21.21 17.14 -10.18
N THR A 648 21.95 17.36 -9.08
CA THR A 648 22.92 18.46 -8.96
C THR A 648 24.09 18.29 -9.90
N ALA A 649 24.66 17.07 -9.96
CA ALA A 649 25.78 16.75 -10.83
C ALA A 649 25.43 16.96 -12.31
N ILE A 650 24.24 16.51 -12.73
CA ILE A 650 23.80 16.59 -14.12
C ILE A 650 23.36 18.00 -14.51
N PHE A 651 22.46 18.61 -13.75
CA PHE A 651 21.82 19.88 -14.15
C PHE A 651 22.62 21.14 -13.78
N GLN A 652 23.46 21.12 -12.73
CA GLN A 652 24.22 22.31 -12.31
C GLN A 652 25.69 22.28 -12.74
N PHE A 653 26.33 21.11 -12.73
CA PHE A 653 27.77 20.98 -12.99
C PHE A 653 28.11 20.19 -14.25
N SER A 654 27.12 19.61 -14.94
CA SER A 654 27.29 18.73 -16.12
C SER A 654 28.31 17.60 -15.93
N ASP A 655 28.48 17.13 -14.69
CA ASP A 655 29.44 16.09 -14.31
C ASP A 655 28.81 14.69 -14.40
N LEU A 656 28.64 14.23 -15.64
CA LEU A 656 28.10 12.91 -15.95
C LEU A 656 28.94 11.77 -15.36
N SER A 657 30.25 11.98 -15.23
CA SER A 657 31.19 10.98 -14.70
C SER A 657 30.85 10.65 -13.24
N PHE A 658 30.64 11.68 -12.42
CA PHE A 658 30.27 11.52 -11.03
C PHE A 658 28.84 10.98 -10.89
N ALA A 659 27.88 11.51 -11.65
CA ALA A 659 26.50 11.01 -11.63
C ALA A 659 26.41 9.51 -11.98
N THR A 660 27.19 9.07 -12.97
CA THR A 660 27.25 7.65 -13.38
C THR A 660 27.86 6.77 -12.28
N LYS A 661 28.92 7.23 -11.61
CA LYS A 661 29.49 6.53 -10.44
C LYS A 661 28.47 6.35 -9.32
N VAL A 662 27.67 7.39 -9.04
CA VAL A 662 26.60 7.32 -8.02
C VAL A 662 25.52 6.30 -8.44
N ILE A 663 25.10 6.26 -9.70
CA ILE A 663 24.16 5.24 -10.19
C ILE A 663 24.74 3.83 -10.11
N GLN A 664 26.00 3.63 -10.49
CA GLN A 664 26.66 2.32 -10.42
C GLN A 664 26.72 1.80 -8.98
N TYR A 665 27.02 2.68 -8.03
CA TYR A 665 26.98 2.35 -6.61
C TYR A 665 25.56 1.92 -6.17
N LEU A 666 24.53 2.66 -6.58
CA LEU A 666 23.14 2.34 -6.23
C LEU A 666 22.62 1.08 -6.89
N SER A 667 23.01 0.80 -8.13
CA SER A 667 22.57 -0.39 -8.88
C SER A 667 23.12 -1.68 -8.27
N LEU A 668 24.33 -1.64 -7.70
CA LEU A 668 24.91 -2.76 -6.95
C LEU A 668 24.15 -3.06 -5.65
N LYS A 669 23.48 -2.05 -5.07
CA LYS A 669 22.77 -2.17 -3.79
C LYS A 669 21.26 -2.39 -3.97
N GLY A 670 20.66 -2.08 -5.13
CA GLY A 670 19.23 -2.32 -5.33
C GLY A 670 18.66 -1.83 -6.64
N LYS A 671 17.33 -1.83 -6.73
CA LYS A 671 16.61 -1.32 -7.91
C LYS A 671 16.60 0.20 -7.89
N LEU A 672 16.96 0.80 -9.02
CA LEU A 672 16.96 2.25 -9.20
C LEU A 672 15.55 2.84 -9.15
N SER A 673 15.41 4.11 -8.77
CA SER A 673 14.15 4.83 -8.73
C SER A 673 13.94 5.67 -10.00
N PHE A 674 12.69 6.03 -10.30
CA PHE A 674 12.35 6.96 -11.38
C PHE A 674 13.20 8.24 -11.32
N LYS A 675 13.36 8.81 -10.12
CA LYS A 675 14.07 10.08 -9.90
C LYS A 675 15.58 9.97 -10.08
N GLN A 676 16.13 8.77 -9.97
CA GLN A 676 17.56 8.52 -10.21
C GLN A 676 17.85 8.41 -11.71
N ILE A 677 16.95 7.81 -12.48
CA ILE A 677 17.12 7.59 -13.93
C ILE A 677 16.67 8.78 -14.77
N TYR A 678 15.55 9.43 -14.39
CA TYR A 678 14.95 10.51 -15.17
C TYR A 678 15.91 11.67 -15.52
N PRO A 679 16.80 12.13 -14.63
CA PRO A 679 17.78 13.17 -14.96
C PRO A 679 18.66 12.82 -16.17
N PHE A 680 19.06 11.55 -16.34
CA PHE A 680 19.83 11.10 -17.50
C PHE A 680 18.99 11.17 -18.78
N VAL A 681 17.73 10.69 -18.73
CA VAL A 681 16.80 10.75 -19.87
C VAL A 681 16.58 12.20 -20.30
N SER A 682 16.31 13.12 -19.36
CA SER A 682 16.09 14.53 -19.65
C SER A 682 17.34 15.18 -20.24
N TYR A 683 18.51 14.94 -19.63
CA TYR A 683 19.77 15.53 -20.06
C TYR A 683 20.18 15.10 -21.48
N TYR A 684 20.11 13.80 -21.80
CA TYR A 684 20.46 13.33 -23.15
C TYR A 684 19.45 13.80 -24.19
N PHE A 685 18.17 13.91 -23.83
CA PHE A 685 17.13 14.42 -24.71
C PHE A 685 17.32 15.91 -25.01
N GLU A 686 17.57 16.73 -23.98
CA GLU A 686 17.83 18.17 -24.11
C GLU A 686 19.10 18.46 -24.94
N ASN A 687 20.10 17.59 -24.87
CA ASN A 687 21.33 17.69 -25.67
C ASN A 687 21.25 17.02 -27.05
N GLY A 688 20.07 16.53 -27.46
CA GLY A 688 19.86 15.93 -28.78
C GLY A 688 20.45 14.53 -28.99
N ASN A 689 20.95 13.86 -27.95
CA ASN A 689 21.50 12.50 -28.04
C ASN A 689 20.38 11.46 -27.92
N MET A 690 19.72 11.17 -29.04
CA MET A 690 18.55 10.30 -29.09
C MET A 690 18.87 8.82 -28.81
N GLU A 691 20.08 8.34 -29.15
CA GLU A 691 20.47 6.94 -28.90
C GLU A 691 20.62 6.66 -27.40
N GLU A 692 21.33 7.52 -26.67
CA GLU A 692 21.48 7.40 -25.23
C GLU A 692 20.15 7.65 -24.51
N THR A 693 19.35 8.61 -25.00
CA THR A 693 17.98 8.82 -24.49
C THR A 693 17.16 7.53 -24.59
N LYS A 694 17.23 6.82 -25.72
CA LYS A 694 16.51 5.56 -25.93
C LYS A 694 16.98 4.46 -24.97
N LYS A 695 18.28 4.30 -24.75
CA LYS A 695 18.83 3.30 -23.81
C LYS A 695 18.35 3.56 -22.38
N TRP A 696 18.47 4.79 -21.90
CA TRP A 696 18.00 5.16 -20.55
C TRP A 696 16.49 5.10 -20.42
N PHE A 697 15.75 5.44 -21.48
CA PHE A 697 14.28 5.32 -21.52
C PHE A 697 13.82 3.86 -21.51
N GLN A 698 14.54 2.94 -22.17
CA GLN A 698 14.26 1.51 -22.10
C GLN A 698 14.47 0.95 -20.69
N ILE A 699 15.58 1.32 -20.03
CA ILE A 699 15.81 0.97 -18.61
C ILE A 699 14.66 1.49 -17.73
N LEU A 700 14.15 2.70 -18.03
CA LEU A 700 13.01 3.30 -17.35
C LEU A 700 11.70 2.52 -17.61
N ASN A 701 11.49 2.05 -18.84
CA ASN A 701 10.29 1.31 -19.23
C ASN A 701 10.27 -0.11 -18.64
N ASP A 702 11.39 -0.85 -18.74
CA ASP A 702 11.53 -2.22 -18.24
C ASP A 702 11.40 -2.29 -16.71
N GLY A 703 11.82 -1.23 -16.01
CA GLY A 703 11.67 -1.13 -14.56
C GLY A 703 10.24 -0.81 -14.08
N GLY A 704 9.36 -0.34 -14.96
CA GLY A 704 7.95 -0.04 -14.63
C GLY A 704 7.78 1.07 -13.59
N TYR A 705 8.56 2.16 -13.69
CA TYR A 705 8.62 3.18 -12.64
C TYR A 705 7.43 4.16 -12.63
N SER A 706 6.95 4.53 -11.44
CA SER A 706 5.89 5.52 -11.26
C SER A 706 6.42 6.95 -11.39
N ALA A 707 6.18 7.60 -12.54
CA ALA A 707 6.54 9.01 -12.75
C ALA A 707 5.66 9.96 -11.92
N THR A 708 6.23 11.06 -11.44
CA THR A 708 5.45 12.12 -10.77
C THR A 708 4.67 12.96 -11.80
N SER A 709 3.55 13.55 -11.39
CA SER A 709 2.63 14.26 -12.31
C SER A 709 3.26 15.39 -13.14
N ARG A 710 4.38 15.98 -12.67
CA ARG A 710 5.13 17.00 -13.43
C ARG A 710 5.89 16.39 -14.61
N HIS A 711 6.60 15.28 -14.38
CA HIS A 711 7.45 14.62 -15.38
C HIS A 711 6.67 13.77 -16.38
N ILE A 712 5.42 13.37 -16.07
CA ILE A 712 4.57 12.61 -17.02
C ILE A 712 4.40 13.34 -18.35
N LYS A 713 4.25 14.67 -18.35
CA LYS A 713 4.12 15.44 -19.60
C LYS A 713 5.40 15.39 -20.44
N SER A 714 6.54 15.58 -19.80
CA SER A 714 7.86 15.50 -20.45
C SER A 714 8.12 14.10 -21.00
N LEU A 715 7.82 13.05 -20.23
CA LEU A 715 7.97 11.67 -20.68
C LEU A 715 7.07 11.33 -21.87
N ILE A 716 5.82 11.82 -21.89
CA ILE A 716 4.93 11.62 -23.05
C ILE A 716 5.51 12.32 -24.28
N HIS A 717 6.11 13.51 -24.12
CA HIS A 717 6.79 14.19 -25.21
C HIS A 717 8.01 13.39 -25.69
N ILE A 718 8.88 12.97 -24.77
CA ILE A 718 10.06 12.15 -25.07
C ILE A 718 9.64 10.84 -25.76
N SER A 719 8.60 10.16 -25.28
CA SER A 719 8.11 8.91 -25.86
C SER A 719 7.53 9.11 -27.26
N GLN A 720 6.87 10.24 -27.50
CA GLN A 720 6.40 10.66 -28.84
C GLN A 720 7.57 10.91 -29.79
N SER A 721 8.59 11.63 -29.33
CA SER A 721 9.82 11.87 -30.10
C SER A 721 10.60 10.58 -30.41
N LEU A 722 10.49 9.57 -29.54
CA LEU A 722 11.10 8.24 -29.71
C LEU A 722 10.23 7.26 -30.53
N GLY A 723 9.04 7.66 -30.98
CA GLY A 723 8.14 6.81 -31.79
C GLY A 723 7.37 5.73 -31.01
N THR A 724 7.34 5.82 -29.68
CA THR A 724 6.61 4.89 -28.79
C THR A 724 5.21 5.44 -28.47
N GLU A 725 4.23 5.02 -29.27
CA GLU A 725 2.76 5.20 -29.22
C GLU A 725 2.14 6.31 -28.32
N SER A 726 1.59 7.34 -28.97
CA SER A 726 1.05 8.58 -28.36
C SER A 726 -0.37 8.47 -27.78
N VAL A 727 -1.19 7.51 -28.21
CA VAL A 727 -2.65 7.43 -27.91
C VAL A 727 -2.92 6.96 -26.48
N PHE A 728 -2.06 6.12 -25.92
CA PHE A 728 -2.28 5.52 -24.60
C PHE A 728 -1.89 6.45 -23.44
N GLY A 729 -1.03 7.45 -23.67
CA GLY A 729 -0.57 8.41 -22.66
C GLY A 729 -1.68 9.30 -22.09
N GLN A 730 -2.68 9.66 -22.90
CA GLN A 730 -3.80 10.50 -22.44
C GLN A 730 -4.74 9.76 -21.48
N HIS A 731 -5.04 8.49 -21.75
CA HIS A 731 -5.90 7.67 -20.89
C HIS A 731 -5.25 7.42 -19.53
N TYR A 732 -3.95 7.11 -19.53
CA TYR A 732 -3.17 6.99 -18.29
C TYR A 732 -3.14 8.29 -17.49
N LYS A 733 -2.92 9.43 -18.16
CA LYS A 733 -2.95 10.75 -17.51
C LYS A 733 -4.30 10.99 -16.84
N SER A 734 -5.41 10.67 -17.52
CA SER A 734 -6.77 10.77 -16.96
C SER A 734 -6.96 9.89 -15.72
N LEU A 735 -6.58 8.61 -15.79
CA LEU A 735 -6.69 7.67 -14.66
C LEU A 735 -5.79 8.06 -13.49
N HIS A 736 -4.58 8.53 -13.74
CA HIS A 736 -3.67 9.02 -12.71
C HIS A 736 -4.26 10.23 -11.97
N PHE A 737 -4.83 11.20 -12.70
CA PHE A 737 -5.51 12.35 -12.08
C PHE A 737 -6.79 11.95 -11.34
N SER A 738 -7.55 10.99 -11.89
CA SER A 738 -8.74 10.44 -11.23
C SER A 738 -8.38 9.76 -9.90
N LYS A 739 -7.35 8.90 -9.89
CA LYS A 739 -6.80 8.26 -8.68
C LYS A 739 -6.40 9.28 -7.63
N LYS A 740 -5.65 10.33 -8.03
CA LYS A 740 -5.24 11.40 -7.10
C LYS A 740 -6.45 12.14 -6.52
N ARG A 741 -7.45 12.46 -7.35
CA ARG A 741 -8.68 13.12 -6.92
C ARG A 741 -9.50 12.23 -5.97
N ALA A 742 -9.64 10.95 -6.28
CA ALA A 742 -10.35 9.98 -5.45
C ALA A 742 -9.69 9.83 -4.08
N ASN A 743 -8.36 9.65 -4.03
CA ASN A 743 -7.62 9.58 -2.77
C ASN A 743 -7.76 10.87 -1.94
N ARG A 744 -7.73 12.04 -2.57
CA ARG A 744 -7.93 13.32 -1.87
C ARG A 744 -9.34 13.44 -1.28
N ARG A 745 -10.38 13.15 -2.07
CA ARG A 745 -11.79 13.16 -1.61
C ARG A 745 -12.01 12.17 -0.46
N LEU A 746 -11.38 11.01 -0.53
CA LEU A 746 -11.45 10.01 0.54
C LEU A 746 -10.85 10.56 1.85
N LEU A 747 -9.67 11.19 1.80
CA LEU A 747 -9.10 11.82 3.00
C LEU A 747 -10.01 12.92 3.57
N GLU A 748 -10.51 13.83 2.71
CA GLU A 748 -11.43 14.90 3.12
C GLU A 748 -12.70 14.35 3.80
N THR A 749 -13.31 13.31 3.21
CA THR A 749 -14.51 12.66 3.79
C THR A 749 -14.22 11.85 5.05
N PHE A 750 -13.04 11.23 5.15
CA PHE A 750 -12.63 10.45 6.31
C PHE A 750 -12.25 11.33 7.51
N GLU A 751 -11.73 12.54 7.26
CA GLU A 751 -11.46 13.58 8.26
C GLU A 751 -12.76 14.24 8.78
N LEU A 752 -13.71 14.55 7.89
CA LEU A 752 -14.98 15.21 8.24
C LEU A 752 -15.93 14.36 9.10
N GLN A 753 -15.79 13.03 9.09
CA GLN A 753 -16.49 12.15 10.03
C GLN A 753 -15.82 12.22 11.42
N SER A 754 -15.93 13.39 12.06
CA SER A 754 -15.73 13.54 13.50
C SER A 754 -16.81 12.71 14.22
N VAL A 755 -16.37 11.73 14.99
CA VAL A 755 -17.24 11.09 15.98
C VAL A 755 -16.83 11.76 17.29
N PRO A 756 -17.77 12.34 18.06
CA PRO A 756 -17.46 12.84 19.39
C PRO A 756 -16.90 11.68 20.21
N VAL A 757 -15.72 11.91 20.80
CA VAL A 757 -15.13 10.97 21.76
C VAL A 757 -15.88 11.20 23.07
N SER A 758 -16.94 10.44 23.29
CA SER A 758 -17.57 10.28 24.60
C SER A 758 -17.60 8.78 24.92
N PHE A 759 -16.58 8.31 25.63
CA PHE A 759 -16.65 7.09 26.42
C PHE A 759 -15.95 7.36 27.74
N ALA A 760 -16.67 8.10 28.57
CA ALA A 760 -16.52 8.14 30.02
C ALA A 760 -17.96 8.25 30.55
N GLU A 761 -18.67 7.14 30.52
CA GLU A 761 -19.61 6.85 31.59
C GLU A 761 -18.98 5.65 32.29
N GLU A 762 -18.50 5.91 33.50
CA GLU A 762 -18.14 4.88 34.47
C GLU A 762 -19.30 3.88 34.56
N PRO A 763 -19.05 2.58 34.76
CA PRO A 763 -20.14 1.72 35.17
C PRO A 763 -20.61 2.25 36.52
N ASP A 764 -21.82 2.81 36.56
CA ASP A 764 -22.51 3.09 37.81
C ASP A 764 -22.42 1.84 38.69
N ILE A 765 -21.76 2.04 39.82
CA ILE A 765 -21.78 1.11 40.94
C ILE A 765 -23.16 1.32 41.59
N GLU A 766 -24.09 0.42 41.31
CA GLU A 766 -25.06 -0.10 42.27
C GLU A 766 -25.33 -1.59 42.00
#